data_AF-A0A7I8JXW5-F1
#
_entry.id   AF-A0A7I8JXW5-F1
#
_cell.length_a   1.000
_cell.length_b   1.000
_cell.length_c   1.000
_cell.angle_alpha   90.00
_cell.angle_beta   90.00
_cell.angle_gamma   90.00
#
_symmetry.space_group_name_H-M   'P 1'
#
loop_
_entity.id
_entity.type
_entity.pdbx_description
1 polymer ?
#
loop_
_entity_poly.entity_id
_entity_poly.type
_entity_poly.pdbx_seq_one_letter_code
_entity_poly.pdbx_strand_id
1 'polypeptide(L)'
;MASHIVGYPRMGPKRELKFALESFWDKKSTVEDLQKVATDLRASIWKQMADAGIKYIPSNTFSYYDLVLDTTAMLGAVPERYGYTGGEIGHEIYFSMARGNASLPAMEMTKWFDTNYHYIVPELGPHTKFSYGSHKAVSEYKEAKALGIDTVPVLVGPVTYLLLSKPAKGVEKSFSTLSLLGSVLSIYKEVIAELKEAGASWIQFDEPTLVLDLDAQKLEAFTQAYSELESSLSGLNVLIETYFADVPAEAYKTLTSLNGVSAFGFDLVRGTKTLDLIKCDFPAGKYLFAGVVDGRNIWANDLVASLATLESLEAIVGKDKLVVSTSCSLTHTAVDLINETKLDDEIKSWLAFAAQKVVEVDALAKSLAGQKNEAFFSANAAALASRRSSPRVTNEAVQKAAAALRGSDHRRATNVSARLDAQQKKLNLPHLPTTTIGSFPQTIELRRVRREFKANKITEEEYIAAIKEEIKKVVKLQEDLDIDVLVHGEPERNDMVEYFGEQLSGFAFSANGWVQSYGSRCVKPPIIYGDVSRPNPMTVFWSSLAQSMTDRPMKGMLTGPVTILNWSFVRDDQPRFETCYQIALAIKNEVEDLEAAGIQGLPLRKSEQAFYLDWAVHSFRITNCGVKDTTQIHTHMCYSNFNDIILSIIDMDADVITIENSRSDEKLLAVFREGVKYGAGIGPGVYDIHSPRIPSAEEIADRINKMLAVLDNNILWVNPDCGLKTRKYAEVVPALTAMVQAAKLLRAELASAH
;
A
#
# COMPACT_ATOMS: atom_id res chain seq x y z
N MET A 1 34.89 2.27 5.18
CA MET A 1 33.45 2.56 5.04
C MET A 1 32.64 1.81 6.09
N ALA A 2 31.41 2.27 6.30
CA ALA A 2 30.45 1.68 7.22
C ALA A 2 29.17 1.24 6.49
N SER A 3 28.37 0.43 7.17
CA SER A 3 27.13 -0.21 6.72
C SER A 3 25.95 0.18 7.63
N HIS A 4 24.79 0.46 7.04
CA HIS A 4 23.56 0.91 7.70
C HIS A 4 22.31 0.22 7.13
N ILE A 5 21.31 0.01 7.97
CA ILE A 5 19.98 -0.47 7.56
C ILE A 5 18.93 0.47 8.17
N VAL A 6 18.15 1.17 7.35
CA VAL A 6 17.15 2.17 7.79
C VAL A 6 16.05 1.55 8.67
N GLY A 7 15.76 0.26 8.49
CA GLY A 7 14.78 -0.52 9.26
C GLY A 7 14.55 -1.92 8.68
N TYR A 8 13.88 -2.81 9.41
CA TYR A 8 13.82 -4.25 9.08
C TYR A 8 12.42 -4.89 9.26
N PRO A 9 12.02 -5.90 8.45
CA PRO A 9 10.74 -6.60 8.59
C PRO A 9 10.48 -7.21 9.97
N ARG A 10 9.51 -6.62 10.69
CA ARG A 10 9.07 -7.03 12.03
C ARG A 10 8.15 -8.26 12.10
N MET A 11 7.65 -8.78 10.98
CA MET A 11 6.69 -9.90 10.99
C MET A 11 7.30 -11.25 11.37
N GLY A 12 8.60 -11.43 11.15
CA GLY A 12 9.32 -12.70 11.28
C GLY A 12 9.28 -13.57 10.01
N PRO A 13 10.25 -14.48 9.80
CA PRO A 13 10.41 -15.25 8.55
C PRO A 13 9.20 -16.10 8.14
N LYS A 14 8.36 -16.52 9.09
CA LYS A 14 7.12 -17.29 8.83
C LYS A 14 5.86 -16.55 9.28
N ARG A 15 5.99 -15.25 9.61
CA ARG A 15 4.98 -14.35 10.18
C ARG A 15 4.61 -14.71 11.63
N GLU A 16 5.61 -15.05 12.43
CA GLU A 16 5.51 -15.35 13.85
C GLU A 16 4.71 -14.27 14.61
N LEU A 17 5.00 -12.98 14.35
CA LEU A 17 4.28 -11.86 14.97
C LEU A 17 2.79 -11.83 14.58
N LYS A 18 2.44 -12.19 13.34
CA LYS A 18 1.03 -12.22 12.88
C LYS A 18 0.21 -13.16 13.75
N PHE A 19 0.70 -14.37 13.95
CA PHE A 19 -0.03 -15.41 14.66
C PHE A 19 -0.06 -15.16 16.17
N ALA A 20 1.00 -14.55 16.74
CA ALA A 20 0.99 -14.08 18.13
C ALA A 20 -0.05 -12.98 18.36
N LEU A 21 -0.11 -11.96 17.49
CA LEU A 21 -1.11 -10.88 17.56
C LEU A 21 -2.54 -11.43 17.43
N GLU A 22 -2.78 -12.31 16.46
CA GLU A 22 -4.11 -12.89 16.22
C GLU A 22 -4.54 -13.84 17.34
N SER A 23 -3.62 -14.60 17.92
CA SER A 23 -3.86 -15.41 19.12
C SER A 23 -4.20 -14.55 20.33
N PHE A 24 -3.47 -13.46 20.57
CA PHE A 24 -3.74 -12.53 21.67
C PHE A 24 -5.10 -11.84 21.51
N TRP A 25 -5.42 -11.32 20.32
CA TRP A 25 -6.70 -10.65 20.05
C TRP A 25 -7.91 -11.61 20.13
N ASP A 26 -7.74 -12.88 19.76
CA ASP A 26 -8.74 -13.94 19.94
C ASP A 26 -8.81 -14.47 21.39
N LYS A 27 -8.01 -13.93 22.32
CA LYS A 27 -7.88 -14.35 23.73
C LYS A 27 -7.43 -15.81 23.92
N LYS A 28 -6.59 -16.30 23.01
CA LYS A 28 -6.02 -17.67 23.01
C LYS A 28 -4.61 -17.76 23.64
N SER A 29 -3.95 -16.62 23.84
CA SER A 29 -2.64 -16.47 24.49
C SER A 29 -2.62 -15.17 25.29
N THR A 30 -1.69 -15.04 26.24
CA THR A 30 -1.60 -13.88 27.14
C THR A 30 -0.79 -12.74 26.53
N VAL A 31 -0.62 -11.63 27.28
CA VAL A 31 0.25 -10.53 26.87
C VAL A 31 1.72 -10.90 26.99
N GLU A 32 2.08 -11.72 27.97
CA GLU A 32 3.42 -12.25 28.18
C GLU A 32 3.84 -13.18 27.02
N ASP A 33 2.93 -14.01 26.51
CA ASP A 33 3.16 -14.83 25.31
C ASP A 33 3.48 -13.95 24.08
N LEU A 34 2.71 -12.87 23.88
CA LEU A 34 2.91 -11.91 22.78
C LEU A 34 4.23 -11.15 22.92
N GLN A 35 4.54 -10.67 24.13
CA GLN A 35 5.80 -10.00 24.45
C GLN A 35 7.00 -10.91 24.24
N LYS A 36 6.90 -12.20 24.62
CA LYS A 36 7.96 -13.17 24.37
C LYS A 36 8.26 -13.33 22.88
N VAL A 37 7.24 -13.53 22.04
CA VAL A 37 7.44 -13.64 20.59
C VAL A 37 8.06 -12.36 20.02
N ALA A 38 7.66 -11.20 20.52
CA ALA A 38 8.23 -9.91 20.10
C ALA A 38 9.71 -9.74 20.48
N THR A 39 10.09 -10.05 21.73
CA THR A 39 11.49 -10.03 22.20
C THR A 39 12.35 -11.06 21.47
N ASP A 40 11.87 -12.29 21.29
CA ASP A 40 12.59 -13.33 20.55
C ASP A 40 12.85 -12.89 19.08
N LEU A 41 11.87 -12.24 18.44
CA LEU A 41 12.02 -11.67 17.09
C LEU A 41 13.02 -10.52 17.04
N ARG A 42 12.94 -9.52 17.92
CA ARG A 42 13.89 -8.39 17.95
C ARG A 42 15.33 -8.88 18.19
N ALA A 43 15.50 -9.77 19.16
CA ALA A 43 16.80 -10.38 19.47
C ALA A 43 17.38 -11.17 18.29
N SER A 44 16.54 -11.84 17.50
CA SER A 44 16.95 -12.53 16.26
C SER A 44 17.39 -11.53 15.19
N ILE A 45 16.57 -10.50 14.95
CA ILE A 45 16.79 -9.46 13.92
C ILE A 45 18.09 -8.68 14.17
N TRP A 46 18.35 -8.26 15.41
CA TRP A 46 19.58 -7.54 15.75
C TRP A 46 20.83 -8.41 15.60
N LYS A 47 20.77 -9.68 16.04
CA LYS A 47 21.87 -10.64 15.87
C LYS A 47 22.16 -10.89 14.38
N GLN A 48 21.13 -11.12 13.57
CA GLN A 48 21.29 -11.33 12.13
C GLN A 48 22.02 -10.17 11.43
N MET A 49 21.75 -8.92 11.82
CA MET A 49 22.47 -7.75 11.28
C MET A 49 23.89 -7.60 11.85
N ALA A 50 24.11 -7.92 13.13
CA ALA A 50 25.43 -7.91 13.75
C ALA A 50 26.36 -8.99 13.16
N ASP A 51 25.85 -10.22 12.99
CA ASP A 51 26.56 -11.37 12.40
C ASP A 51 26.93 -11.10 10.92
N ALA A 52 26.12 -10.32 10.20
CA ALA A 52 26.43 -9.86 8.84
C ALA A 52 27.49 -8.74 8.78
N GLY A 53 27.77 -8.05 9.90
CA GLY A 53 28.73 -6.93 9.96
C GLY A 53 28.13 -5.54 9.76
N ILE A 54 26.82 -5.35 9.96
CA ILE A 54 26.20 -4.02 9.95
C ILE A 54 26.73 -3.18 11.12
N LYS A 55 27.30 -2.00 10.84
CA LYS A 55 27.79 -1.07 11.88
C LYS A 55 26.65 -0.31 12.55
N TYR A 56 25.70 0.17 11.76
CA TYR A 56 24.57 0.98 12.23
C TYR A 56 23.29 0.14 12.16
N ILE A 57 22.99 -0.56 13.25
CA ILE A 57 21.86 -1.49 13.38
C ILE A 57 20.66 -0.74 13.98
N PRO A 58 19.47 -0.76 13.37
CA PRO A 58 18.32 -0.01 13.86
C PRO A 58 17.62 -0.69 15.05
N SER A 59 17.16 0.11 16.03
CA SER A 59 16.19 -0.28 17.07
C SER A 59 14.97 0.63 17.05
N ASN A 60 13.90 0.28 17.78
CA ASN A 60 12.58 0.91 17.71
C ASN A 60 11.81 0.71 16.37
N THR A 61 12.41 0.08 15.36
CA THR A 61 11.76 -0.26 14.07
C THR A 61 10.86 -1.50 14.13
N PHE A 62 10.94 -2.29 15.22
CA PHE A 62 9.89 -3.24 15.56
C PHE A 62 8.63 -2.47 16.02
N SER A 63 7.45 -3.04 15.83
CA SER A 63 6.18 -2.46 16.30
C SER A 63 5.07 -3.52 16.28
N TYR A 64 4.18 -3.50 17.26
CA TYR A 64 3.03 -4.43 17.32
C TYR A 64 1.95 -4.12 16.27
N TYR A 65 1.89 -2.91 15.73
CA TYR A 65 0.91 -2.55 14.70
C TYR A 65 1.46 -1.55 13.69
N ASP A 66 1.90 -0.37 14.15
CA ASP A 66 2.38 0.72 13.29
C ASP A 66 3.37 1.67 13.99
N LEU A 67 4.35 2.19 13.26
CA LEU A 67 5.39 3.09 13.77
C LEU A 67 4.88 4.52 14.04
N VAL A 68 3.89 5.00 13.28
CA VAL A 68 3.26 6.29 13.59
C VAL A 68 2.37 6.16 14.83
N LEU A 69 1.64 5.04 14.98
CA LEU A 69 0.93 4.70 16.21
C LEU A 69 1.86 4.58 17.43
N ASP A 70 3.04 3.96 17.27
CA ASP A 70 4.06 3.94 18.33
C ASP A 70 4.51 5.36 18.71
N THR A 71 4.62 6.27 17.74
CA THR A 71 4.94 7.68 17.98
C THR A 71 3.78 8.42 18.66
N THR A 72 2.53 8.14 18.31
CA THR A 72 1.34 8.63 19.02
C THR A 72 1.30 8.15 20.47
N ALA A 73 1.70 6.90 20.74
CA ALA A 73 1.81 6.38 22.11
C ALA A 73 2.98 7.02 22.88
N MET A 74 4.16 7.15 22.27
CA MET A 74 5.31 7.86 22.83
C MET A 74 4.93 9.29 23.26
N LEU A 75 4.13 9.98 22.45
CA LEU A 75 3.63 11.33 22.68
C LEU A 75 2.38 11.43 23.57
N GLY A 76 1.84 10.29 24.03
CA GLY A 76 0.63 10.24 24.86
C GLY A 76 -0.63 10.77 24.18
N ALA A 77 -0.61 10.95 22.86
CA ALA A 77 -1.60 11.69 22.07
C ALA A 77 -2.86 10.86 21.75
N VAL A 78 -3.39 10.15 22.74
CA VAL A 78 -4.55 9.27 22.64
C VAL A 78 -5.85 10.10 22.52
N PRO A 79 -6.69 9.89 21.50
CA PRO A 79 -7.99 10.57 21.42
C PRO A 79 -8.90 10.29 22.61
N GLU A 80 -9.53 11.32 23.18
CA GLU A 80 -10.28 11.27 24.45
C GLU A 80 -11.32 10.15 24.53
N ARG A 81 -11.92 9.78 23.39
CA ARG A 81 -12.89 8.67 23.27
C ARG A 81 -12.42 7.35 23.87
N TYR A 82 -11.11 7.09 23.89
CA TYR A 82 -10.53 5.85 24.42
C TYR A 82 -10.33 5.85 25.95
N GLY A 83 -10.65 6.95 26.65
CA GLY A 83 -10.66 7.00 28.12
C GLY A 83 -9.28 6.93 28.79
N TYR A 84 -8.20 7.24 28.06
CA TYR A 84 -6.83 7.29 28.61
C TYR A 84 -6.68 8.45 29.61
N THR A 85 -6.12 8.15 30.79
CA THR A 85 -6.01 9.07 31.94
C THR A 85 -4.57 9.48 32.28
N GLY A 86 -3.58 9.07 31.47
CA GLY A 86 -2.15 9.25 31.75
C GLY A 86 -1.45 7.97 32.22
N GLY A 87 -0.12 7.93 32.09
CA GLY A 87 0.74 6.79 32.44
C GLY A 87 1.25 6.01 31.22
N GLU A 88 2.00 4.92 31.44
CA GLU A 88 2.51 4.08 30.35
C GLU A 88 1.36 3.42 29.57
N ILE A 89 1.34 3.63 28.25
CA ILE A 89 0.28 3.14 27.36
C ILE A 89 0.43 1.63 27.14
N GLY A 90 -0.36 0.86 27.88
CA GLY A 90 -0.46 -0.58 27.73
C GLY A 90 -1.15 -1.02 26.42
N HIS A 91 -0.95 -2.30 26.09
CA HIS A 91 -1.45 -2.95 24.87
C HIS A 91 -2.96 -2.77 24.62
N GLU A 92 -3.79 -2.63 25.67
CA GLU A 92 -5.23 -2.41 25.52
C GLU A 92 -5.54 -1.08 24.81
N ILE A 93 -5.02 0.04 25.32
CA ILE A 93 -5.20 1.38 24.72
C ILE A 93 -4.56 1.42 23.33
N TYR A 94 -3.35 0.86 23.17
CA TYR A 94 -2.66 0.77 21.88
C TYR A 94 -3.48 0.03 20.81
N PHE A 95 -3.99 -1.17 21.11
CA PHE A 95 -4.82 -1.91 20.16
C PHE A 95 -6.23 -1.34 20.00
N SER A 96 -6.78 -0.65 21.00
CA SER A 96 -8.04 0.09 20.92
C SER A 96 -7.95 1.23 19.91
N MET A 97 -6.84 1.98 19.90
CA MET A 97 -6.53 2.96 18.83
C MET A 97 -6.38 2.28 17.47
N ALA A 98 -5.58 1.20 17.38
CA ALA A 98 -5.23 0.52 16.13
C ALA A 98 -6.41 -0.16 15.40
N ARG A 99 -7.39 -0.69 16.15
CA ARG A 99 -8.41 -1.62 15.65
C ARG A 99 -9.83 -1.34 16.17
N GLY A 100 -10.00 -0.41 17.10
CA GLY A 100 -11.26 -0.24 17.83
C GLY A 100 -11.52 -1.36 18.82
N ASN A 101 -12.70 -1.34 19.41
CA ASN A 101 -13.18 -2.35 20.36
C ASN A 101 -14.70 -2.58 20.21
N ALA A 102 -15.36 -3.16 21.21
CA ALA A 102 -16.79 -3.49 21.15
C ALA A 102 -17.73 -2.25 21.14
N SER A 103 -17.27 -1.09 21.59
CA SER A 103 -18.07 0.16 21.66
C SER A 103 -17.46 1.34 20.91
N LEU A 104 -16.16 1.31 20.59
CA LEU A 104 -15.44 2.43 19.97
C LEU A 104 -14.83 2.04 18.61
N PRO A 105 -14.87 2.93 17.60
CA PRO A 105 -14.16 2.73 16.33
C PRO A 105 -12.65 2.86 16.52
N ALA A 106 -11.89 2.34 15.55
CA ALA A 106 -10.46 2.60 15.41
C ALA A 106 -10.16 4.09 15.09
N MET A 107 -8.89 4.46 15.11
CA MET A 107 -8.39 5.67 14.44
C MET A 107 -8.39 5.47 12.91
N GLU A 108 -8.27 6.55 12.14
CA GLU A 108 -8.14 6.45 10.68
C GLU A 108 -6.80 5.76 10.31
N MET A 109 -6.80 4.96 9.26
CA MET A 109 -5.62 4.31 8.72
C MET A 109 -5.49 4.65 7.23
N THR A 110 -4.31 5.11 6.79
CA THR A 110 -4.07 5.52 5.41
C THR A 110 -2.69 5.06 4.91
N LYS A 111 -2.45 5.15 3.61
CA LYS A 111 -1.19 4.70 3.00
C LYS A 111 0.01 5.50 3.48
N TRP A 112 1.10 4.79 3.78
CA TRP A 112 2.41 5.37 4.02
C TRP A 112 3.05 5.72 2.68
N PHE A 113 2.98 7.00 2.30
CA PHE A 113 3.47 7.53 1.02
C PHE A 113 2.95 6.71 -0.18
N ASP A 114 3.77 6.41 -1.18
CA ASP A 114 3.39 5.63 -2.36
C ASP A 114 3.54 4.10 -2.17
N THR A 115 3.64 3.62 -0.93
CA THR A 115 3.80 2.18 -0.63
C THR A 115 2.44 1.43 -0.62
N ASN A 116 2.51 0.12 -0.34
CA ASN A 116 1.34 -0.70 0.04
C ASN A 116 1.29 -0.98 1.56
N TYR A 117 2.13 -0.29 2.35
CA TYR A 117 2.04 -0.23 3.80
C TYR A 117 1.09 0.92 4.22
N HIS A 118 0.43 0.79 5.36
CA HIS A 118 -0.50 1.78 5.89
C HIS A 118 -0.20 2.08 7.36
N TYR A 119 -0.29 3.35 7.73
CA TYR A 119 -0.07 3.87 9.08
C TYR A 119 -1.37 4.35 9.72
N ILE A 120 -1.39 4.49 11.04
CA ILE A 120 -2.52 5.07 11.79
C ILE A 120 -2.33 6.58 11.86
N VAL A 121 -3.31 7.32 11.36
CA VAL A 121 -3.30 8.78 11.29
C VAL A 121 -3.55 9.37 12.68
N PRO A 122 -2.62 10.16 13.24
CA PRO A 122 -2.85 10.83 14.52
C PRO A 122 -3.97 11.87 14.41
N GLU A 123 -4.89 11.87 15.38
CA GLU A 123 -6.04 12.77 15.46
C GLU A 123 -5.77 13.85 16.53
N LEU A 124 -5.38 15.05 16.10
CA LEU A 124 -4.85 16.11 16.97
C LEU A 124 -5.75 17.36 17.00
N GLY A 125 -5.61 18.19 18.05
CA GLY A 125 -6.28 19.49 18.14
C GLY A 125 -5.64 20.41 19.18
N PRO A 126 -6.14 21.66 19.32
CA PRO A 126 -5.61 22.67 20.25
C PRO A 126 -5.57 22.26 21.74
N HIS A 127 -6.23 21.16 22.11
CA HIS A 127 -6.34 20.66 23.48
C HIS A 127 -5.78 19.24 23.65
N THR A 128 -5.07 18.71 22.64
CA THR A 128 -4.36 17.42 22.77
C THR A 128 -3.32 17.50 23.89
N LYS A 129 -3.44 16.62 24.89
CA LYS A 129 -2.56 16.56 26.05
C LYS A 129 -1.37 15.65 25.75
N PHE A 130 -0.27 16.24 25.32
CA PHE A 130 1.00 15.53 25.13
C PHE A 130 1.64 15.16 26.47
N SER A 131 2.23 13.97 26.53
CA SER A 131 2.98 13.43 27.68
C SER A 131 3.88 12.31 27.19
N TYR A 132 4.98 12.00 27.90
CA TYR A 132 5.82 10.85 27.54
C TYR A 132 5.10 9.55 27.93
N GLY A 133 4.32 9.01 26.99
CA GLY A 133 3.31 7.97 27.23
C GLY A 133 3.73 6.56 26.83
N SER A 134 4.91 6.38 26.22
CA SER A 134 5.49 5.06 26.00
C SER A 134 7.01 5.07 25.91
N HIS A 135 7.67 4.32 26.79
CA HIS A 135 9.13 4.23 26.88
C HIS A 135 9.73 3.18 25.91
N LYS A 136 9.03 2.89 24.81
CA LYS A 136 9.38 1.81 23.85
C LYS A 136 10.78 1.97 23.26
N ALA A 137 11.14 3.16 22.79
CA ALA A 137 12.41 3.40 22.10
C ALA A 137 13.63 3.12 22.99
N VAL A 138 13.61 3.65 24.22
CA VAL A 138 14.68 3.39 25.21
C VAL A 138 14.67 1.95 25.71
N SER A 139 13.51 1.31 25.78
CA SER A 139 13.37 -0.09 26.19
C SER A 139 13.99 -1.04 25.16
N GLU A 140 13.69 -0.87 23.87
CA GLU A 140 14.30 -1.67 22.79
C GLU A 140 15.81 -1.41 22.67
N TYR A 141 16.26 -0.16 22.81
CA TYR A 141 17.70 0.14 22.82
C TYR A 141 18.41 -0.55 24.01
N LYS A 142 17.85 -0.48 25.24
CA LYS A 142 18.40 -1.17 26.42
C LYS A 142 18.38 -2.70 26.27
N GLU A 143 17.35 -3.26 25.63
CA GLU A 143 17.24 -4.69 25.32
C GLU A 143 18.34 -5.15 24.33
N ALA A 144 18.56 -4.40 23.25
CA ALA A 144 19.65 -4.68 22.30
C ALA A 144 21.03 -4.56 22.96
N LYS A 145 21.24 -3.51 23.77
CA LYS A 145 22.49 -3.27 24.51
C LYS A 145 22.80 -4.41 25.49
N ALA A 146 21.78 -4.99 26.13
CA ALA A 146 21.91 -6.16 27.01
C ALA A 146 22.29 -7.46 26.26
N LEU A 147 22.04 -7.53 24.95
CA LEU A 147 22.54 -8.60 24.07
C LEU A 147 23.97 -8.34 23.56
N GLY A 148 24.60 -7.24 23.97
CA GLY A 148 25.93 -6.81 23.50
C GLY A 148 25.90 -6.05 22.17
N ILE A 149 24.72 -5.68 21.66
CA ILE A 149 24.55 -5.04 20.34
C ILE A 149 24.22 -3.57 20.55
N ASP A 150 25.09 -2.67 20.09
CA ASP A 150 24.78 -1.24 20.06
C ASP A 150 23.88 -0.93 18.86
N THR A 151 22.87 -0.07 19.05
CA THR A 151 21.86 0.21 18.02
C THR A 151 21.61 1.70 17.87
N VAL A 152 21.11 2.09 16.69
CA VAL A 152 20.60 3.43 16.38
C VAL A 152 19.08 3.41 16.63
N PRO A 153 18.56 4.14 17.64
CA PRO A 153 17.13 4.28 17.83
C PRO A 153 16.54 5.08 16.66
N VAL A 154 15.51 4.52 16.01
CA VAL A 154 14.78 5.18 14.92
C VAL A 154 13.49 5.78 15.46
N LEU A 155 13.29 7.08 15.23
CA LEU A 155 12.06 7.81 15.55
C LEU A 155 11.46 8.39 14.26
N VAL A 156 10.13 8.43 14.15
CA VAL A 156 9.50 9.32 13.18
C VAL A 156 9.86 10.76 13.59
N GLY A 157 10.22 11.62 12.65
CA GLY A 157 10.59 12.99 12.96
C GLY A 157 9.39 13.84 13.44
N PRO A 158 9.61 14.83 14.33
CA PRO A 158 8.53 15.58 14.96
C PRO A 158 7.71 16.41 13.95
N VAL A 159 8.31 16.85 12.84
CA VAL A 159 7.61 17.62 11.81
C VAL A 159 6.84 16.69 10.88
N THR A 160 7.45 15.59 10.42
CA THR A 160 6.74 14.53 9.68
C THR A 160 5.54 13.99 10.45
N TYR A 161 5.67 13.73 11.76
CA TYR A 161 4.55 13.29 12.59
C TYR A 161 3.35 14.26 12.51
N LEU A 162 3.59 15.57 12.63
CA LEU A 162 2.54 16.58 12.56
C LEU A 162 1.99 16.80 11.14
N LEU A 163 2.82 16.64 10.10
CA LEU A 163 2.39 16.71 8.69
C LEU A 163 1.58 15.48 8.25
N LEU A 164 1.79 14.32 8.88
CA LEU A 164 1.02 13.09 8.67
C LEU A 164 -0.21 12.97 9.60
N SER A 165 -0.39 13.92 10.51
CA SER A 165 -1.54 14.04 11.42
C SER A 165 -2.73 14.77 10.77
N LYS A 166 -3.92 14.60 11.33
CA LYS A 166 -5.12 15.37 10.94
C LYS A 166 -5.77 16.07 12.14
N PRO A 167 -6.48 17.20 11.91
CA PRO A 167 -7.40 17.75 12.90
C PRO A 167 -8.46 16.71 13.31
N ALA A 168 -8.67 16.53 14.61
CA ALA A 168 -9.70 15.68 15.16
C ALA A 168 -11.12 16.20 14.84
N LYS A 169 -12.13 15.32 14.89
CA LYS A 169 -13.52 15.71 14.62
C LYS A 169 -13.99 16.80 15.59
N GLY A 170 -14.47 17.91 15.05
CA GLY A 170 -14.92 19.09 15.82
C GLY A 170 -13.88 20.21 15.96
N VAL A 171 -12.63 19.98 15.56
CA VAL A 171 -11.60 21.04 15.49
C VAL A 171 -11.89 22.00 14.33
N GLU A 172 -11.60 23.29 14.52
CA GLU A 172 -11.81 24.32 13.49
C GLU A 172 -10.95 24.11 12.24
N LYS A 173 -11.46 24.47 11.05
CA LYS A 173 -10.72 24.42 9.77
C LYS A 173 -9.50 25.37 9.71
N SER A 174 -9.42 26.33 10.62
CA SER A 174 -8.33 27.29 10.82
C SER A 174 -7.09 26.65 11.48
N PHE A 175 -7.25 25.51 12.16
CA PHE A 175 -6.19 24.86 12.92
C PHE A 175 -5.20 24.12 12.01
N SER A 176 -3.91 24.39 12.25
CA SER A 176 -2.79 23.64 11.66
C SER A 176 -2.15 22.75 12.72
N THR A 177 -1.93 21.47 12.39
CA THR A 177 -1.24 20.50 13.26
C THR A 177 0.17 20.96 13.64
N LEU A 178 0.87 21.69 12.75
CA LEU A 178 2.18 22.29 13.03
C LEU A 178 2.17 23.28 14.21
N SER A 179 1.01 23.86 14.58
CA SER A 179 0.94 24.72 15.77
C SER A 179 1.22 23.98 17.09
N LEU A 180 1.16 22.64 17.10
CA LEU A 180 1.47 21.79 18.26
C LEU A 180 2.97 21.47 18.38
N LEU A 181 3.82 21.94 17.46
CA LEU A 181 5.24 21.59 17.39
C LEU A 181 5.97 21.79 18.73
N GLY A 182 5.79 22.93 19.40
CA GLY A 182 6.42 23.18 20.70
C GLY A 182 6.04 22.17 21.79
N SER A 183 4.80 21.68 21.80
CA SER A 183 4.35 20.65 22.75
C SER A 183 4.90 19.26 22.42
N VAL A 184 5.02 18.94 21.13
CA VAL A 184 5.64 17.70 20.66
C VAL A 184 7.13 17.68 20.98
N LEU A 185 7.87 18.77 20.68
CA LEU A 185 9.31 18.85 20.87
C LEU A 185 9.74 18.67 22.33
N SER A 186 8.95 19.14 23.31
CA SER A 186 9.23 18.88 24.73
C SER A 186 9.40 17.38 25.03
N ILE A 187 8.47 16.55 24.54
CA ILE A 187 8.53 15.10 24.76
C ILE A 187 9.70 14.47 24.00
N TYR A 188 10.02 14.97 22.79
CA TYR A 188 11.22 14.50 22.07
C TYR A 188 12.51 14.79 22.86
N LYS A 189 12.61 15.92 23.56
CA LYS A 189 13.77 16.22 24.43
C LYS A 189 13.90 15.23 25.58
N GLU A 190 12.78 14.82 26.19
CA GLU A 190 12.74 13.77 27.23
C GLU A 190 13.24 12.42 26.67
N VAL A 191 12.71 11.99 25.52
CA VAL A 191 13.14 10.75 24.83
C VAL A 191 14.63 10.78 24.48
N ILE A 192 15.13 11.89 23.93
CA ILE A 192 16.55 12.05 23.59
C ILE A 192 17.43 12.01 24.84
N ALA A 193 16.98 12.59 25.96
CA ALA A 193 17.73 12.56 27.22
C ALA A 193 17.88 11.11 27.74
N GLU A 194 16.79 10.34 27.79
CA GLU A 194 16.83 8.95 28.24
C GLU A 194 17.65 8.03 27.32
N LEU A 195 17.60 8.26 26.00
CA LEU A 195 18.42 7.51 25.05
C LEU A 195 19.92 7.78 25.25
N LYS A 196 20.29 9.05 25.50
CA LYS A 196 21.68 9.40 25.84
C LYS A 196 22.10 8.84 27.20
N GLU A 197 21.23 8.83 28.21
CA GLU A 197 21.51 8.22 29.53
C GLU A 197 21.69 6.69 29.41
N ALA A 198 20.92 6.03 28.55
CA ALA A 198 21.12 4.62 28.21
C ALA A 198 22.45 4.36 27.46
N GLY A 199 23.11 5.41 26.97
CA GLY A 199 24.40 5.35 26.30
C GLY A 199 24.33 5.29 24.77
N ALA A 200 23.19 5.67 24.16
CA ALA A 200 23.08 5.76 22.70
C ALA A 200 24.02 6.86 22.17
N SER A 201 24.81 6.53 21.14
CA SER A 201 25.80 7.43 20.52
C SER A 201 25.37 7.98 19.14
N TRP A 202 24.28 7.42 18.60
CA TRP A 202 23.62 7.78 17.36
C TRP A 202 22.10 7.77 17.55
N ILE A 203 21.37 8.55 16.76
CA ILE A 203 19.91 8.52 16.63
C ILE A 203 19.51 8.81 15.19
N GLN A 204 18.39 8.25 14.73
CA GLN A 204 17.81 8.48 13.41
C GLN A 204 16.43 9.11 13.56
N PHE A 205 16.19 10.23 12.87
CA PHE A 205 14.86 10.77 12.64
C PHE A 205 14.46 10.55 11.19
N ASP A 206 13.38 9.81 10.98
CA ASP A 206 12.75 9.65 9.69
C ASP A 206 11.94 10.92 9.39
N GLU A 207 12.43 11.76 8.47
CA GLU A 207 11.71 12.94 7.97
C GLU A 207 11.28 12.81 6.49
N PRO A 208 10.66 11.69 6.04
CA PRO A 208 10.32 11.47 4.64
C PRO A 208 9.29 12.45 4.06
N THR A 209 8.65 13.32 4.86
CA THR A 209 7.86 14.42 4.27
C THR A 209 8.73 15.44 3.52
N LEU A 210 10.05 15.45 3.71
CA LEU A 210 11.00 16.27 2.95
C LEU A 210 11.16 15.86 1.47
N VAL A 211 10.65 14.69 1.04
CA VAL A 211 10.59 14.34 -0.41
C VAL A 211 9.27 14.75 -1.08
N LEU A 212 8.44 15.55 -0.39
CA LEU A 212 7.17 16.07 -0.91
C LEU A 212 7.32 17.53 -1.37
N ASP A 213 6.37 18.00 -2.18
CA ASP A 213 6.20 19.42 -2.53
C ASP A 213 5.74 20.24 -1.30
N LEU A 214 6.70 20.61 -0.45
CA LEU A 214 6.49 21.42 0.74
C LEU A 214 6.62 22.92 0.41
N ASP A 215 5.69 23.73 0.93
CA ASP A 215 5.80 25.18 0.93
C ASP A 215 6.81 25.68 1.99
N ALA A 216 7.20 26.96 1.86
CA ALA A 216 8.18 27.58 2.75
C ALA A 216 7.77 27.59 4.24
N GLN A 217 6.48 27.60 4.58
CA GLN A 217 6.03 27.55 5.98
C GLN A 217 6.19 26.14 6.54
N LYS A 218 5.93 25.10 5.74
CA LYS A 218 6.22 23.71 6.12
C LYS A 218 7.72 23.45 6.24
N LEU A 219 8.55 23.98 5.33
CA LEU A 219 10.01 23.84 5.40
C LEU A 219 10.60 24.55 6.64
N GLU A 220 10.13 25.76 6.97
CA GLU A 220 10.64 26.49 8.14
C GLU A 220 10.31 25.79 9.48
N ALA A 221 9.26 24.96 9.53
CA ALA A 221 8.98 24.13 10.70
C ALA A 221 10.12 23.13 11.01
N PHE A 222 10.88 22.67 10.01
CA PHE A 222 12.08 21.85 10.24
C PHE A 222 13.23 22.71 10.77
N THR A 223 13.48 23.89 10.19
CA THR A 223 14.47 24.86 10.70
C THR A 223 14.24 25.15 12.18
N GLN A 224 12.97 25.42 12.55
CA GLN A 224 12.55 25.67 13.92
C GLN A 224 12.75 24.43 14.81
N ALA A 225 12.29 23.25 14.37
CA ALA A 225 12.34 22.03 15.16
C ALA A 225 13.76 21.62 15.54
N TYR A 226 14.68 21.56 14.57
CA TYR A 226 16.04 21.08 14.82
C TYR A 226 16.92 22.14 15.52
N SER A 227 16.60 23.42 15.39
CA SER A 227 17.19 24.48 16.23
C SER A 227 16.75 24.37 17.69
N GLU A 228 15.46 24.16 17.94
CA GLU A 228 14.90 23.99 19.30
C GLU A 228 15.39 22.68 19.98
N LEU A 229 15.75 21.66 19.19
CA LEU A 229 16.34 20.41 19.66
C LEU A 229 17.86 20.44 19.80
N GLU A 230 18.61 21.35 19.16
CA GLU A 230 20.09 21.30 19.07
C GLU A 230 20.78 21.08 20.42
N SER A 231 20.38 21.84 21.44
CA SER A 231 20.91 21.71 22.81
C SER A 231 20.72 20.31 23.41
N SER A 232 19.61 19.64 23.06
CA SER A 232 19.27 18.28 23.49
C SER A 232 19.93 17.22 22.62
N LEU A 233 20.20 17.52 21.35
CA LEU A 233 20.97 16.67 20.42
C LEU A 233 22.49 16.73 20.69
N SER A 234 22.97 17.72 21.44
CA SER A 234 24.39 17.84 21.81
C SER A 234 24.94 16.56 22.48
N GLY A 235 26.11 16.14 22.00
CA GLY A 235 26.78 14.88 22.37
C GLY A 235 26.37 13.65 21.55
N LEU A 236 25.41 13.77 20.64
CA LEU A 236 24.83 12.66 19.86
C LEU A 236 25.11 12.84 18.36
N ASN A 237 25.30 11.75 17.63
CA ASN A 237 25.30 11.80 16.16
C ASN A 237 23.85 11.65 15.66
N VAL A 238 23.36 12.64 14.93
CA VAL A 238 21.97 12.70 14.47
C VAL A 238 21.94 12.46 12.97
N LEU A 239 21.23 11.42 12.55
CA LEU A 239 20.90 11.11 11.16
C LEU A 239 19.46 11.59 10.88
N ILE A 240 19.28 12.31 9.77
CA ILE A 240 17.96 12.53 9.18
C ILE A 240 17.84 11.64 7.93
N GLU A 241 16.87 10.74 7.92
CA GLU A 241 16.60 9.84 6.78
C GLU A 241 15.49 10.40 5.89
N THR A 242 15.69 10.32 4.58
CA THR A 242 14.73 10.74 3.55
C THR A 242 14.66 9.72 2.42
N TYR A 243 13.45 9.30 2.05
CA TYR A 243 13.29 8.15 1.16
C TYR A 243 12.02 8.13 0.31
N PHE A 244 12.00 7.22 -0.67
CA PHE A 244 10.98 6.96 -1.70
C PHE A 244 11.00 7.86 -2.94
N ALA A 245 11.58 9.05 -2.89
CA ALA A 245 11.72 9.96 -4.04
C ALA A 245 12.94 10.89 -3.83
N ASP A 246 13.25 11.74 -4.82
CA ASP A 246 14.27 12.77 -4.69
C ASP A 246 13.82 13.92 -3.77
N VAL A 247 14.76 14.44 -2.98
CA VAL A 247 14.55 15.63 -2.14
C VAL A 247 14.55 16.88 -3.04
N PRO A 248 13.47 17.69 -3.08
CA PRO A 248 13.40 18.92 -3.87
C PRO A 248 14.48 19.95 -3.48
N ALA A 249 14.89 20.81 -4.41
CA ALA A 249 16.07 21.68 -4.23
C ALA A 249 16.00 22.62 -3.00
N GLU A 250 14.83 23.18 -2.67
CA GLU A 250 14.69 24.00 -1.45
C GLU A 250 14.62 23.15 -0.18
N ALA A 251 13.95 21.99 -0.22
CA ALA A 251 13.94 21.03 0.88
C ALA A 251 15.36 20.48 1.18
N TYR A 252 16.20 20.30 0.16
CA TYR A 252 17.60 19.92 0.29
C TYR A 252 18.41 20.99 1.01
N LYS A 253 18.20 22.29 0.71
CA LYS A 253 18.84 23.40 1.45
C LYS A 253 18.41 23.42 2.92
N THR A 254 17.11 23.29 3.19
CA THR A 254 16.58 23.19 4.57
C THR A 254 17.23 22.02 5.30
N LEU A 255 17.14 20.81 4.74
CA LEU A 255 17.71 19.58 5.30
C LEU A 255 19.21 19.71 5.60
N THR A 256 20.01 20.13 4.62
CA THR A 256 21.47 20.21 4.75
C THR A 256 21.95 21.30 5.72
N SER A 257 21.10 22.26 6.08
CA SER A 257 21.41 23.33 7.04
C SER A 257 20.83 23.14 8.45
N LEU A 258 20.15 22.01 8.73
CA LEU A 258 19.55 21.75 10.05
C LEU A 258 20.61 21.71 11.19
N ASN A 259 20.31 22.46 12.26
CA ASN A 259 21.12 22.53 13.48
C ASN A 259 21.12 21.20 14.25
N GLY A 260 22.19 20.90 14.98
CA GLY A 260 22.40 19.61 15.64
C GLY A 260 22.56 18.37 14.74
N VAL A 261 22.18 18.42 13.45
CA VAL A 261 22.25 17.25 12.54
C VAL A 261 23.69 16.92 12.15
N SER A 262 24.09 15.64 12.18
CA SER A 262 25.44 15.20 11.79
C SER A 262 25.49 14.39 10.48
N ALA A 263 24.37 13.82 10.05
CA ALA A 263 24.29 12.90 8.92
C ALA A 263 22.97 13.04 8.13
N PHE A 264 23.03 12.79 6.84
CA PHE A 264 21.86 12.81 5.94
C PHE A 264 21.76 11.50 5.15
N GLY A 265 20.60 10.87 5.17
CA GLY A 265 20.27 9.67 4.41
C GLY A 265 19.34 9.96 3.24
N PHE A 266 19.65 9.34 2.10
CA PHE A 266 18.97 9.57 0.83
C PHE A 266 18.67 8.25 0.10
N ASP A 267 17.46 8.10 -0.42
CA ASP A 267 17.09 7.07 -1.39
C ASP A 267 17.80 7.32 -2.74
N LEU A 268 18.85 6.56 -3.01
CA LEU A 268 19.62 6.64 -4.26
C LEU A 268 19.21 5.55 -5.27
N VAL A 269 18.02 4.97 -5.10
CA VAL A 269 17.40 4.03 -6.06
C VAL A 269 16.25 4.73 -6.80
N ARG A 270 15.38 5.44 -6.07
CA ARG A 270 14.25 6.20 -6.61
C ARG A 270 14.51 7.70 -6.62
N GLY A 271 15.29 8.22 -5.67
CA GLY A 271 15.65 9.64 -5.54
C GLY A 271 16.97 10.03 -6.20
N THR A 272 17.38 9.34 -7.28
CA THR A 272 18.69 9.51 -7.92
C THR A 272 19.00 10.94 -8.36
N LYS A 273 17.99 11.81 -8.60
CA LYS A 273 18.20 13.23 -8.92
C LYS A 273 18.90 14.00 -7.79
N THR A 274 18.74 13.59 -6.53
CA THR A 274 19.43 14.20 -5.39
C THR A 274 20.96 14.02 -5.47
N LEU A 275 21.48 13.06 -6.26
CA LEU A 275 22.91 12.97 -6.58
C LEU A 275 23.44 14.26 -7.23
N ASP A 276 22.64 14.97 -8.01
CA ASP A 276 23.10 16.19 -8.69
C ASP A 276 23.10 17.41 -7.76
N LEU A 277 22.27 17.39 -6.71
CA LEU A 277 22.35 18.34 -5.60
C LEU A 277 23.60 18.06 -4.75
N ILE A 278 23.86 16.79 -4.40
CA ILE A 278 25.05 16.35 -3.64
C ILE A 278 26.36 16.68 -4.37
N LYS A 279 26.40 16.55 -5.70
CA LYS A 279 27.57 16.95 -6.53
C LYS A 279 27.76 18.47 -6.62
N CYS A 280 26.69 19.24 -6.40
CA CYS A 280 26.71 20.70 -6.46
C CYS A 280 27.21 21.31 -5.15
N ASP A 281 26.62 20.88 -4.03
CA ASP A 281 27.03 21.25 -2.68
C ASP A 281 26.64 20.16 -1.66
N PHE A 282 27.55 19.84 -0.74
CA PHE A 282 27.29 18.96 0.40
C PHE A 282 28.06 19.44 1.64
N PRO A 283 27.42 19.58 2.82
CA PRO A 283 28.05 20.27 3.95
C PRO A 283 29.28 19.53 4.51
N ALA A 284 30.38 20.27 4.61
CA ALA A 284 31.67 19.75 5.06
C ALA A 284 31.59 19.05 6.43
N GLY A 285 32.14 17.83 6.50
CA GLY A 285 32.27 17.06 7.74
C GLY A 285 30.99 16.36 8.23
N LYS A 286 29.83 16.55 7.59
CA LYS A 286 28.65 15.72 7.81
C LYS A 286 28.83 14.34 7.17
N TYR A 287 28.07 13.34 7.60
CA TYR A 287 28.05 12.01 6.96
C TYR A 287 26.96 11.94 5.87
N LEU A 288 27.22 11.14 4.82
CA LEU A 288 26.28 10.84 3.75
C LEU A 288 25.94 9.35 3.81
N PHE A 289 24.67 9.04 4.06
CA PHE A 289 24.13 7.69 4.11
C PHE A 289 23.48 7.37 2.75
N ALA A 290 24.21 6.62 1.93
CA ALA A 290 23.91 6.37 0.53
C ALA A 290 22.99 5.16 0.37
N GLY A 291 21.68 5.40 0.26
CA GLY A 291 20.64 4.38 0.14
C GLY A 291 20.59 3.70 -1.24
N VAL A 292 21.60 2.89 -1.56
CA VAL A 292 21.77 2.25 -2.89
C VAL A 292 21.21 0.83 -2.98
N VAL A 293 20.94 0.17 -1.85
CA VAL A 293 20.33 -1.18 -1.83
C VAL A 293 18.81 -1.07 -1.67
N ASP A 294 18.05 -1.46 -2.71
CA ASP A 294 16.61 -1.19 -2.75
C ASP A 294 15.80 -1.94 -1.68
N GLY A 295 15.19 -1.21 -0.75
CA GLY A 295 14.27 -1.74 0.26
C GLY A 295 12.80 -1.85 -0.17
N ARG A 296 12.42 -1.32 -1.34
CA ARG A 296 11.05 -1.36 -1.88
C ARG A 296 10.74 -2.58 -2.75
N ASN A 297 11.75 -3.34 -3.15
CA ASN A 297 11.62 -4.43 -4.12
C ASN A 297 12.45 -5.66 -3.71
N ILE A 298 12.45 -6.70 -4.55
CA ILE A 298 13.09 -8.00 -4.25
C ILE A 298 14.23 -8.39 -5.20
N TRP A 299 14.66 -7.50 -6.09
CA TRP A 299 15.78 -7.80 -6.99
C TRP A 299 17.11 -7.75 -6.24
N ALA A 300 18.04 -8.61 -6.65
CA ALA A 300 19.43 -8.52 -6.25
C ALA A 300 20.05 -7.23 -6.81
N ASN A 301 20.84 -6.53 -5.99
CA ASN A 301 21.46 -5.26 -6.33
C ASN A 301 22.49 -5.42 -7.46
N ASP A 302 22.59 -4.44 -8.37
CA ASP A 302 23.76 -4.34 -9.25
C ASP A 302 24.94 -3.79 -8.43
N LEU A 303 25.74 -4.71 -7.86
CA LEU A 303 26.84 -4.36 -6.97
C LEU A 303 27.92 -3.54 -7.68
N VAL A 304 28.04 -3.65 -9.00
CA VAL A 304 29.04 -2.92 -9.80
C VAL A 304 28.58 -1.48 -10.03
N ALA A 305 27.33 -1.27 -10.43
CA ALA A 305 26.74 0.06 -10.59
C ALA A 305 26.63 0.81 -9.24
N SER A 306 26.28 0.09 -8.18
CA SER A 306 26.20 0.65 -6.82
C SER A 306 27.59 1.01 -6.30
N LEU A 307 28.61 0.17 -6.49
CA LEU A 307 29.98 0.48 -6.12
C LEU A 307 30.50 1.73 -6.85
N ALA A 308 30.30 1.84 -8.17
CA ALA A 308 30.70 3.01 -8.95
C ALA A 308 30.01 4.31 -8.47
N THR A 309 28.74 4.22 -8.05
CA THR A 309 28.01 5.34 -7.44
C THR A 309 28.59 5.73 -6.09
N LEU A 310 28.92 4.75 -5.24
CA LEU A 310 29.55 4.97 -3.94
C LEU A 310 30.97 5.55 -4.06
N GLU A 311 31.78 5.08 -5.01
CA GLU A 311 33.12 5.64 -5.30
C GLU A 311 33.03 7.11 -5.75
N SER A 312 32.02 7.46 -6.56
CA SER A 312 31.74 8.87 -6.92
C SER A 312 31.29 9.73 -5.74
N LEU A 313 30.68 9.16 -4.70
CA LEU A 313 30.28 9.88 -3.48
C LEU A 313 31.42 9.97 -2.46
N GLU A 314 32.28 8.95 -2.38
CA GLU A 314 33.50 8.96 -1.57
C GLU A 314 34.42 10.12 -1.99
N ALA A 315 34.51 10.40 -3.28
CA ALA A 315 35.27 11.53 -3.82
C ALA A 315 34.75 12.92 -3.36
N ILE A 316 33.50 13.02 -2.89
CA ILE A 316 32.88 14.26 -2.40
C ILE A 316 33.05 14.37 -0.88
N VAL A 317 32.70 13.33 -0.12
CA VAL A 317 32.62 13.41 1.36
C VAL A 317 33.82 12.81 2.10
N GLY A 318 34.60 11.94 1.45
CA GLY A 318 35.76 11.26 2.01
C GLY A 318 35.46 9.92 2.72
N LYS A 319 36.52 9.12 2.93
CA LYS A 319 36.47 7.71 3.35
C LYS A 319 35.84 7.40 4.71
N ASP A 320 35.74 8.41 5.57
CA ASP A 320 35.18 8.28 6.92
C ASP A 320 33.78 8.92 7.05
N LYS A 321 33.22 9.43 5.94
CA LYS A 321 31.93 10.14 5.93
C LYS A 321 30.85 9.51 5.05
N LEU A 322 31.21 8.68 4.08
CA LEU A 322 30.24 7.86 3.35
C LEU A 322 29.85 6.63 4.18
N VAL A 323 28.55 6.30 4.17
CA VAL A 323 27.98 5.09 4.77
C VAL A 323 27.09 4.43 3.72
N VAL A 324 27.26 3.12 3.50
CA VAL A 324 26.37 2.37 2.59
C VAL A 324 25.08 2.07 3.33
N SER A 325 23.93 2.39 2.73
CA SER A 325 22.61 2.27 3.33
C SER A 325 21.63 1.52 2.41
N THR A 326 20.48 1.11 2.95
CA THR A 326 19.31 0.74 2.15
C THR A 326 18.57 2.00 1.68
N SER A 327 17.86 1.92 0.55
CA SER A 327 17.10 3.06 0.00
C SER A 327 15.96 3.54 0.91
N CYS A 328 15.47 2.65 1.78
CA CYS A 328 14.47 2.90 2.81
C CYS A 328 14.48 1.74 3.83
N SER A 329 13.53 1.73 4.77
CA SER A 329 13.28 0.58 5.64
C SER A 329 12.94 -0.67 4.83
N LEU A 330 13.64 -1.78 5.10
CA LEU A 330 13.42 -3.08 4.45
C LEU A 330 12.04 -3.69 4.77
N THR A 331 11.24 -3.07 5.64
CA THR A 331 9.84 -3.44 5.93
C THR A 331 8.95 -3.54 4.69
N HIS A 332 9.34 -2.87 3.59
CA HIS A 332 8.60 -2.88 2.32
C HIS A 332 9.00 -4.02 1.36
N THR A 333 9.99 -4.84 1.71
CA THR A 333 10.36 -6.07 0.99
C THR A 333 10.04 -7.33 1.82
N ALA A 334 10.24 -8.50 1.24
CA ALA A 334 10.06 -9.79 1.91
C ALA A 334 11.21 -10.09 2.89
N VAL A 335 11.02 -11.06 3.80
CA VAL A 335 11.97 -11.31 4.90
C VAL A 335 13.27 -12.01 4.46
N ASP A 336 13.18 -13.24 3.95
CA ASP A 336 14.38 -14.05 3.64
C ASP A 336 14.11 -15.07 2.53
N LEU A 337 14.89 -14.97 1.45
CA LEU A 337 14.81 -15.79 0.23
C LEU A 337 15.12 -17.28 0.48
N ILE A 338 15.79 -17.63 1.59
CA ILE A 338 16.07 -19.05 1.93
C ILE A 338 14.78 -19.87 2.11
N ASN A 339 13.65 -19.20 2.39
CA ASN A 339 12.34 -19.83 2.52
C ASN A 339 11.65 -20.10 1.15
N GLU A 340 12.27 -19.71 0.04
CA GLU A 340 11.78 -19.96 -1.33
C GLU A 340 12.30 -21.30 -1.87
N THR A 341 11.53 -22.35 -1.57
CA THR A 341 11.80 -23.75 -1.91
C THR A 341 11.11 -24.23 -3.20
N LYS A 342 10.43 -23.33 -3.91
CA LYS A 342 9.66 -23.64 -5.14
C LYS A 342 10.06 -22.83 -6.38
N LEU A 343 10.67 -21.66 -6.20
CA LEU A 343 11.27 -20.92 -7.31
C LEU A 343 12.50 -21.68 -7.79
N ASP A 344 12.74 -21.69 -9.10
CA ASP A 344 13.94 -22.26 -9.70
C ASP A 344 15.18 -21.40 -9.40
N ASP A 345 16.37 -22.02 -9.48
CA ASP A 345 17.61 -21.37 -9.09
C ASP A 345 18.06 -20.25 -10.06
N GLU A 346 17.59 -20.25 -11.32
CA GLU A 346 17.81 -19.14 -12.26
C GLU A 346 17.07 -17.89 -11.74
N ILE A 347 15.75 -17.96 -11.52
CA ILE A 347 14.98 -16.84 -10.95
C ILE A 347 15.50 -16.45 -9.56
N LYS A 348 15.81 -17.41 -8.68
CA LYS A 348 16.32 -17.09 -7.34
C LYS A 348 17.66 -16.36 -7.37
N SER A 349 18.52 -16.61 -8.36
CA SER A 349 19.79 -15.87 -8.50
C SER A 349 19.58 -14.37 -8.75
N TRP A 350 18.42 -13.98 -9.31
CA TRP A 350 18.07 -12.60 -9.60
C TRP A 350 17.46 -11.85 -8.40
N LEU A 351 17.23 -12.53 -7.28
CA LEU A 351 16.45 -12.02 -6.14
C LEU A 351 17.30 -11.83 -4.88
N ALA A 352 16.91 -10.85 -4.07
CA ALA A 352 17.36 -10.62 -2.71
C ALA A 352 16.17 -10.15 -1.85
N PHE A 353 15.89 -10.83 -0.75
CA PHE A 353 14.93 -10.35 0.26
C PHE A 353 15.72 -9.61 1.38
N ALA A 354 15.05 -9.11 2.42
CA ALA A 354 15.69 -8.28 3.46
C ALA A 354 16.97 -8.90 4.05
N ALA A 355 16.95 -10.21 4.32
CA ALA A 355 18.12 -10.94 4.82
C ALA A 355 19.32 -10.92 3.85
N GLN A 356 19.08 -11.00 2.55
CA GLN A 356 20.12 -10.90 1.53
C GLN A 356 20.58 -9.45 1.34
N LYS A 357 19.67 -8.48 1.42
CA LYS A 357 19.96 -7.04 1.29
C LYS A 357 20.85 -6.50 2.40
N VAL A 358 20.74 -7.05 3.62
CA VAL A 358 21.69 -6.83 4.71
C VAL A 358 23.12 -7.24 4.31
N VAL A 359 23.28 -8.36 3.61
CA VAL A 359 24.59 -8.83 3.10
C VAL A 359 25.07 -7.99 1.90
N GLU A 360 24.17 -7.51 1.03
CA GLU A 360 24.52 -6.61 -0.09
C GLU A 360 25.13 -5.29 0.43
N VAL A 361 24.53 -4.68 1.45
CA VAL A 361 25.05 -3.44 2.08
C VAL A 361 26.44 -3.65 2.69
N ASP A 362 26.63 -4.75 3.43
CA ASP A 362 27.94 -5.09 4.01
C ASP A 362 29.00 -5.39 2.93
N ALA A 363 28.65 -6.13 1.88
CA ALA A 363 29.58 -6.47 0.79
C ALA A 363 30.06 -5.21 0.05
N LEU A 364 29.17 -4.23 -0.18
CA LEU A 364 29.52 -2.91 -0.73
C LEU A 364 30.42 -2.11 0.23
N ALA A 365 30.08 -2.07 1.52
CA ALA A 365 30.88 -1.36 2.53
C ALA A 365 32.29 -1.96 2.69
N LYS A 366 32.43 -3.29 2.66
CA LYS A 366 33.71 -4.00 2.64
C LYS A 366 34.48 -3.78 1.35
N SER A 367 33.80 -3.69 0.20
CA SER A 367 34.45 -3.37 -1.09
C SER A 367 35.17 -2.01 -1.04
N LEU A 368 34.47 -0.96 -0.61
CA LEU A 368 35.06 0.39 -0.44
C LEU A 368 36.16 0.43 0.65
N ALA A 369 36.12 -0.48 1.63
CA ALA A 369 37.19 -0.67 2.61
C ALA A 369 38.42 -1.43 2.06
N GLY A 370 38.46 -1.78 0.77
CA GLY A 370 39.53 -2.56 0.15
C GLY A 370 39.45 -4.06 0.43
N GLN A 371 38.31 -4.55 0.93
CA GLN A 371 38.07 -5.94 1.35
C GLN A 371 36.98 -6.60 0.47
N LYS A 372 37.00 -6.31 -0.83
CA LYS A 372 36.01 -6.79 -1.80
C LYS A 372 35.99 -8.32 -1.89
N ASN A 373 34.81 -8.91 -1.67
CA ASN A 373 34.59 -10.34 -1.88
C ASN A 373 34.37 -10.64 -3.37
N GLU A 374 35.46 -10.90 -4.10
CA GLU A 374 35.41 -11.16 -5.54
C GLU A 374 34.50 -12.34 -5.94
N ALA A 375 34.36 -13.36 -5.10
CA ALA A 375 33.46 -14.49 -5.37
C ALA A 375 31.98 -14.06 -5.33
N PHE A 376 31.61 -13.22 -4.36
CA PHE A 376 30.24 -12.68 -4.25
C PHE A 376 29.91 -11.72 -5.39
N PHE A 377 30.84 -10.80 -5.71
CA PHE A 377 30.67 -9.89 -6.85
C PHE A 377 30.62 -10.64 -8.20
N SER A 378 31.41 -11.70 -8.38
CA SER A 378 31.38 -12.53 -9.59
C SER A 378 30.05 -13.30 -9.73
N ALA A 379 29.53 -13.85 -8.64
CA ALA A 379 28.23 -14.53 -8.63
C ALA A 379 27.07 -13.57 -8.95
N ASN A 380 27.09 -12.37 -8.37
CA ASN A 380 26.13 -11.30 -8.66
C ASN A 380 26.19 -10.87 -10.14
N ALA A 381 27.38 -10.61 -10.68
CA ALA A 381 27.56 -10.25 -12.09
C ALA A 381 27.07 -11.36 -13.03
N ALA A 382 27.30 -12.63 -12.70
CA ALA A 382 26.79 -13.77 -13.47
C ALA A 382 25.25 -13.87 -13.43
N ALA A 383 24.64 -13.64 -12.26
CA ALA A 383 23.18 -13.60 -12.11
C ALA A 383 22.55 -12.49 -12.96
N LEU A 384 23.10 -11.26 -12.88
CA LEU A 384 22.64 -10.12 -13.68
C LEU A 384 22.80 -10.35 -15.18
N ALA A 385 23.91 -10.97 -15.61
CA ALA A 385 24.12 -11.36 -17.01
C ALA A 385 23.11 -12.42 -17.49
N SER A 386 22.80 -13.41 -16.65
CA SER A 386 21.76 -14.42 -16.96
C SER A 386 20.39 -13.78 -17.12
N ARG A 387 19.96 -12.89 -16.21
CA ARG A 387 18.69 -12.15 -16.33
C ARG A 387 18.61 -11.33 -17.62
N ARG A 388 19.66 -10.56 -17.92
CA ARG A 388 19.75 -9.70 -19.12
C ARG A 388 19.75 -10.50 -20.44
N SER A 389 19.99 -11.81 -20.40
CA SER A 389 20.05 -12.68 -21.59
C SER A 389 18.94 -13.74 -21.64
N SER A 390 18.14 -13.90 -20.58
CA SER A 390 17.20 -15.01 -20.47
C SER A 390 15.98 -14.84 -21.39
N PRO A 391 15.64 -15.84 -22.24
CA PRO A 391 14.44 -15.80 -23.09
C PRO A 391 13.14 -15.88 -22.27
N ARG A 392 13.23 -16.06 -20.94
CA ARG A 392 12.11 -15.93 -20.00
C ARG A 392 11.77 -14.45 -19.75
N VAL A 393 12.75 -13.55 -19.89
CA VAL A 393 12.63 -12.12 -19.58
C VAL A 393 12.13 -11.31 -20.78
N THR A 394 12.64 -11.60 -21.99
CA THR A 394 12.37 -10.80 -23.20
C THR A 394 11.55 -11.56 -24.24
N ASN A 395 10.48 -10.95 -24.75
CA ASN A 395 9.63 -11.48 -25.82
C ASN A 395 9.40 -10.40 -26.90
N GLU A 396 10.05 -10.55 -28.05
CA GLU A 396 10.02 -9.57 -29.14
C GLU A 396 8.61 -9.23 -29.64
N ALA A 397 7.68 -10.20 -29.65
CA ALA A 397 6.31 -9.98 -30.10
C ALA A 397 5.53 -9.10 -29.11
N VAL A 398 5.74 -9.29 -27.81
CA VAL A 398 5.15 -8.46 -26.74
C VAL A 398 5.73 -7.04 -26.78
N GLN A 399 7.05 -6.91 -26.90
CA GLN A 399 7.73 -5.61 -27.02
C GLN A 399 7.25 -4.82 -28.24
N LYS A 400 7.15 -5.48 -29.41
CA LYS A 400 6.64 -4.86 -30.64
C LYS A 400 5.17 -4.44 -30.52
N ALA A 401 4.33 -5.23 -29.86
CA ALA A 401 2.93 -4.90 -29.63
C ALA A 401 2.78 -3.70 -28.67
N ALA A 402 3.54 -3.67 -27.57
CA ALA A 402 3.51 -2.56 -26.61
C ALA A 402 4.04 -1.25 -27.22
N ALA A 403 5.09 -1.31 -28.05
CA ALA A 403 5.63 -0.15 -28.76
C ALA A 403 4.62 0.45 -29.76
N ALA A 404 3.78 -0.38 -30.40
CA ALA A 404 2.78 0.06 -31.37
C ALA A 404 1.60 0.87 -30.78
N LEU A 405 1.45 0.90 -29.44
CA LEU A 405 0.41 1.67 -28.74
C LEU A 405 0.75 3.17 -28.62
N ARG A 406 1.99 3.57 -28.91
CA ARG A 406 2.46 4.96 -28.72
C ARG A 406 1.82 5.90 -29.76
N GLY A 407 1.13 6.94 -29.27
CA GLY A 407 0.63 8.05 -30.09
C GLY A 407 -0.84 8.00 -30.48
N SER A 408 -1.63 7.04 -29.97
CA SER A 408 -3.09 7.04 -30.12
C SER A 408 -3.79 7.00 -28.77
N ASP A 409 -4.89 7.76 -28.65
CA ASP A 409 -5.53 8.06 -27.36
C ASP A 409 -6.47 6.94 -26.85
N HIS A 410 -6.65 5.87 -27.64
CA HIS A 410 -7.43 4.65 -27.34
C HIS A 410 -8.84 4.87 -26.70
N ARG A 411 -9.48 6.03 -26.90
CA ARG A 411 -10.85 6.26 -26.44
C ARG A 411 -11.87 5.49 -27.28
N ARG A 412 -13.04 5.25 -26.69
CA ARG A 412 -14.21 4.71 -27.40
C ARG A 412 -14.79 5.82 -28.28
N ALA A 413 -15.23 5.49 -29.49
CA ALA A 413 -15.62 6.50 -30.49
C ALA A 413 -16.90 7.27 -30.12
N THR A 414 -17.85 6.60 -29.46
CA THR A 414 -19.12 7.18 -29.01
C THR A 414 -18.96 7.78 -27.61
N ASN A 415 -19.47 9.00 -27.40
CA ASN A 415 -19.44 9.68 -26.10
C ASN A 415 -20.27 8.93 -25.03
N VAL A 416 -19.78 8.87 -23.79
CA VAL A 416 -20.39 8.16 -22.65
C VAL A 416 -21.90 8.37 -22.48
N SER A 417 -22.42 9.58 -22.72
CA SER A 417 -23.87 9.83 -22.62
C SER A 417 -24.70 9.01 -23.63
N ALA A 418 -24.27 8.96 -24.89
CA ALA A 418 -24.92 8.16 -25.93
C ALA A 418 -24.67 6.65 -25.76
N ARG A 419 -23.58 6.25 -25.08
CA ARG A 419 -23.35 4.86 -24.68
C ARG A 419 -24.28 4.45 -23.55
N LEU A 420 -24.48 5.30 -22.54
CA LEU A 420 -25.44 5.09 -21.46
C LEU A 420 -26.87 4.93 -22.00
N ASP A 421 -27.29 5.71 -23.01
CA ASP A 421 -28.56 5.50 -23.71
C ASP A 421 -28.68 4.11 -24.36
N ALA A 422 -27.60 3.59 -24.95
CA ALA A 422 -27.56 2.27 -25.59
C ALA A 422 -27.51 1.13 -24.56
N GLN A 423 -26.84 1.35 -23.44
CA GLN A 423 -26.74 0.42 -22.31
C GLN A 423 -28.08 0.33 -21.59
N GLN A 424 -28.73 1.46 -21.30
CA GLN A 424 -30.02 1.50 -20.63
C GLN A 424 -31.12 0.79 -21.44
N LYS A 425 -31.09 0.89 -22.78
CA LYS A 425 -31.99 0.14 -23.68
C LYS A 425 -31.79 -1.38 -23.67
N LYS A 426 -30.60 -1.87 -23.26
CA LYS A 426 -30.26 -3.31 -23.19
C LYS A 426 -30.38 -3.88 -21.77
N LEU A 427 -30.02 -3.09 -20.75
CA LEU A 427 -29.98 -3.51 -19.36
C LEU A 427 -31.29 -3.20 -18.61
N ASN A 428 -32.07 -2.22 -19.08
CA ASN A 428 -33.38 -1.84 -18.55
C ASN A 428 -33.40 -1.65 -17.01
N LEU A 429 -32.39 -0.95 -16.48
CA LEU A 429 -32.20 -0.81 -15.03
C LEU A 429 -33.14 0.25 -14.45
N PRO A 430 -33.65 0.08 -13.21
CA PRO A 430 -34.39 1.12 -12.51
C PRO A 430 -33.46 2.25 -12.04
N HIS A 431 -34.05 3.39 -11.66
CA HIS A 431 -33.34 4.44 -10.93
C HIS A 431 -32.74 3.90 -9.61
N LEU A 432 -31.62 4.48 -9.17
CA LEU A 432 -30.84 4.00 -8.01
C LEU A 432 -30.51 2.49 -8.11
N PRO A 433 -29.93 1.99 -9.22
CA PRO A 433 -29.67 0.57 -9.41
C PRO A 433 -28.71 0.03 -8.34
N THR A 434 -29.06 -1.12 -7.75
CA THR A 434 -28.30 -1.77 -6.70
C THR A 434 -27.35 -2.81 -7.26
N THR A 435 -26.17 -2.91 -6.66
CA THR A 435 -25.15 -3.89 -7.06
C THR A 435 -24.16 -4.12 -5.91
N THR A 436 -23.24 -5.07 -6.10
CA THR A 436 -22.06 -5.21 -5.22
C THR A 436 -20.77 -5.08 -6.03
N ILE A 437 -19.64 -5.03 -5.33
CA ILE A 437 -18.33 -4.71 -5.92
C ILE A 437 -17.61 -5.94 -6.53
N GLY A 438 -17.98 -7.17 -6.13
CA GLY A 438 -17.32 -8.40 -6.61
C GLY A 438 -17.36 -9.53 -5.58
N SER A 439 -16.23 -9.82 -4.96
CA SER A 439 -16.09 -10.94 -4.01
C SER A 439 -17.11 -11.00 -2.87
N PHE A 440 -17.55 -12.23 -2.54
CA PHE A 440 -18.44 -12.57 -1.42
C PHE A 440 -17.68 -13.26 -0.25
N PRO A 441 -18.29 -13.42 0.94
CA PRO A 441 -17.67 -14.03 2.13
C PRO A 441 -16.95 -15.37 1.90
N GLN A 442 -15.62 -15.40 2.02
CA GLN A 442 -14.86 -16.62 1.77
C GLN A 442 -14.90 -17.58 2.97
N THR A 443 -15.80 -18.56 2.89
CA THR A 443 -16.06 -19.60 3.90
C THR A 443 -14.84 -20.50 4.20
N ILE A 444 -14.89 -21.24 5.32
CA ILE A 444 -13.87 -22.25 5.66
C ILE A 444 -13.82 -23.33 4.56
N GLU A 445 -14.97 -23.75 4.05
CA GLU A 445 -15.10 -24.78 3.03
C GLU A 445 -14.51 -24.35 1.69
N LEU A 446 -14.77 -23.11 1.25
CA LEU A 446 -14.19 -22.56 0.04
C LEU A 446 -12.65 -22.41 0.13
N ARG A 447 -12.12 -22.18 1.33
CA ARG A 447 -10.67 -22.21 1.60
C ARG A 447 -10.12 -23.64 1.62
N ARG A 448 -10.90 -24.63 2.11
CA ARG A 448 -10.57 -26.06 2.10
C ARG A 448 -10.41 -26.56 0.66
N VAL A 449 -11.45 -26.40 -0.15
CA VAL A 449 -11.53 -26.83 -1.56
C VAL A 449 -10.37 -26.28 -2.39
N ARG A 450 -10.15 -24.95 -2.39
CA ARG A 450 -9.04 -24.33 -3.15
C ARG A 450 -7.66 -24.78 -2.70
N ARG A 451 -7.45 -24.98 -1.39
CA ARG A 451 -6.19 -25.48 -0.84
C ARG A 451 -5.93 -26.94 -1.23
N GLU A 452 -6.97 -27.75 -1.32
CA GLU A 452 -6.88 -29.15 -1.73
C GLU A 452 -6.66 -29.29 -3.24
N PHE A 453 -7.29 -28.44 -4.06
CA PHE A 453 -6.98 -28.33 -5.48
C PHE A 453 -5.53 -27.85 -5.73
N LYS A 454 -5.08 -26.74 -5.11
CA LYS A 454 -3.66 -26.28 -5.16
C LYS A 454 -2.66 -27.26 -4.48
N ALA A 455 -3.13 -28.38 -3.93
CA ALA A 455 -2.30 -29.46 -3.37
C ALA A 455 -2.50 -30.81 -4.08
N ASN A 456 -3.18 -30.84 -5.23
CA ASN A 456 -3.49 -32.02 -6.04
C ASN A 456 -4.19 -33.15 -5.25
N LYS A 457 -5.10 -32.79 -4.34
CA LYS A 457 -5.85 -33.73 -3.47
C LYS A 457 -7.29 -34.00 -3.92
N ILE A 458 -7.82 -33.18 -4.82
CA ILE A 458 -9.11 -33.33 -5.50
C ILE A 458 -8.90 -33.08 -7.00
N THR A 459 -9.76 -33.63 -7.85
CA THR A 459 -9.65 -33.43 -9.30
C THR A 459 -10.13 -32.04 -9.73
N GLU A 460 -9.88 -31.68 -10.98
CA GLU A 460 -10.39 -30.43 -11.56
C GLU A 460 -11.91 -30.45 -11.68
N GLU A 461 -12.53 -31.60 -11.98
CA GLU A 461 -13.98 -31.77 -12.03
C GLU A 461 -14.63 -31.62 -10.65
N GLU A 462 -14.02 -32.18 -9.59
CA GLU A 462 -14.47 -32.00 -8.21
C GLU A 462 -14.36 -30.53 -7.77
N TYR A 463 -13.25 -29.87 -8.12
CA TYR A 463 -13.04 -28.46 -7.88
C TYR A 463 -14.10 -27.61 -8.62
N ILE A 464 -14.34 -27.87 -9.91
CA ILE A 464 -15.31 -27.15 -10.72
C ILE A 464 -16.74 -27.34 -10.19
N ALA A 465 -17.12 -28.55 -9.80
CA ALA A 465 -18.43 -28.81 -9.19
C ALA A 465 -18.63 -28.01 -7.89
N ALA A 466 -17.62 -27.97 -7.01
CA ALA A 466 -17.69 -27.23 -5.75
C ALA A 466 -17.78 -25.71 -5.95
N ILE A 467 -16.98 -25.14 -6.86
CA ILE A 467 -17.03 -23.71 -7.19
C ILE A 467 -18.35 -23.34 -7.86
N LYS A 468 -18.85 -24.16 -8.79
CA LYS A 468 -20.15 -23.97 -9.47
C LYS A 468 -21.32 -23.89 -8.49
N GLU A 469 -21.33 -24.74 -7.46
CA GLU A 469 -22.37 -24.73 -6.43
C GLU A 469 -22.25 -23.52 -5.48
N GLU A 470 -21.06 -22.96 -5.24
CA GLU A 470 -20.94 -21.70 -4.49
C GLU A 470 -21.39 -20.49 -5.32
N ILE A 471 -21.03 -20.42 -6.62
CA ILE A 471 -21.55 -19.39 -7.55
C ILE A 471 -23.09 -19.41 -7.55
N LYS A 472 -23.69 -20.60 -7.66
CA LYS A 472 -25.15 -20.79 -7.66
C LYS A 472 -25.82 -20.26 -6.38
N LYS A 473 -25.22 -20.46 -5.20
CA LYS A 473 -25.71 -19.88 -3.94
C LYS A 473 -25.61 -18.36 -3.93
N VAL A 474 -24.50 -17.80 -4.43
CA VAL A 474 -24.28 -16.35 -4.50
C VAL A 474 -25.27 -15.69 -5.48
N VAL A 475 -25.55 -16.31 -6.63
CA VAL A 475 -26.62 -15.88 -7.55
C VAL A 475 -27.98 -15.93 -6.86
N LYS A 476 -28.36 -17.10 -6.33
CA LYS A 476 -29.65 -17.32 -5.65
C LYS A 476 -29.91 -16.30 -4.53
N LEU A 477 -28.89 -16.00 -3.71
CA LEU A 477 -28.96 -15.03 -2.63
C LEU A 477 -29.17 -13.59 -3.15
N GLN A 478 -28.48 -13.18 -4.21
CA GLN A 478 -28.66 -11.83 -4.77
C GLN A 478 -30.03 -11.66 -5.44
N GLU A 479 -30.60 -12.72 -6.00
CA GLU A 479 -31.98 -12.73 -6.51
C GLU A 479 -33.01 -12.66 -5.38
N ASP A 480 -32.80 -13.38 -4.26
CA ASP A 480 -33.67 -13.30 -3.07
C ASP A 480 -33.58 -11.93 -2.37
N LEU A 481 -32.44 -11.24 -2.49
CA LEU A 481 -32.25 -9.85 -2.08
C LEU A 481 -32.81 -8.83 -3.11
N ASP A 482 -33.18 -9.28 -4.31
CA ASP A 482 -33.61 -8.45 -5.45
C ASP A 482 -32.59 -7.35 -5.84
N ILE A 483 -31.32 -7.74 -5.96
CA ILE A 483 -30.23 -6.88 -6.44
C ILE A 483 -30.29 -6.77 -7.98
N ASP A 484 -30.14 -5.57 -8.54
CA ASP A 484 -30.42 -5.32 -9.97
C ASP A 484 -29.28 -5.82 -10.89
N VAL A 485 -28.02 -5.67 -10.49
CA VAL A 485 -26.83 -6.13 -11.25
C VAL A 485 -25.92 -7.00 -10.38
N LEU A 486 -25.70 -8.25 -10.82
CA LEU A 486 -25.13 -9.32 -10.01
C LEU A 486 -23.62 -9.53 -10.23
N VAL A 487 -23.01 -10.24 -9.28
CA VAL A 487 -21.61 -10.74 -9.34
C VAL A 487 -21.57 -12.23 -9.04
N HIS A 488 -20.55 -12.95 -9.51
CA HIS A 488 -20.40 -14.39 -9.22
C HIS A 488 -19.76 -14.68 -7.85
N GLY A 489 -19.33 -13.64 -7.13
CA GLY A 489 -18.77 -13.73 -5.77
C GLY A 489 -17.28 -14.04 -5.70
N GLU A 490 -16.59 -14.18 -6.83
CA GLU A 490 -15.16 -14.54 -6.93
C GLU A 490 -14.73 -15.75 -6.04
N PRO A 491 -15.52 -16.84 -5.93
CA PRO A 491 -15.20 -17.96 -5.06
C PRO A 491 -13.87 -18.62 -5.43
N GLU A 492 -13.53 -18.70 -6.71
CA GLU A 492 -12.29 -19.27 -7.23
C GLU A 492 -11.03 -18.50 -6.79
N ARG A 493 -11.15 -17.21 -6.44
CA ARG A 493 -10.00 -16.29 -6.34
C ARG A 493 -9.44 -16.15 -4.93
N ASN A 494 -8.26 -16.70 -4.70
CA ASN A 494 -7.54 -16.55 -3.44
C ASN A 494 -7.10 -15.08 -3.20
N ASP A 495 -6.56 -14.43 -4.24
CA ASP A 495 -6.23 -13.00 -4.26
C ASP A 495 -6.47 -12.41 -5.66
N MET A 496 -6.75 -11.10 -5.74
CA MET A 496 -7.13 -10.44 -6.98
C MET A 496 -5.95 -10.09 -7.91
N VAL A 497 -4.71 -10.30 -7.48
CA VAL A 497 -3.52 -10.18 -8.34
C VAL A 497 -2.83 -11.54 -8.49
N GLU A 498 -2.81 -12.38 -7.45
CA GLU A 498 -2.35 -13.79 -7.56
C GLU A 498 -3.11 -14.53 -8.69
N TYR A 499 -4.44 -14.43 -8.72
CA TYR A 499 -5.28 -15.17 -9.69
C TYR A 499 -4.96 -14.84 -11.16
N PHE A 500 -4.67 -13.58 -11.49
CA PHE A 500 -4.35 -13.18 -12.86
C PHE A 500 -2.90 -13.51 -13.21
N GLY A 501 -1.95 -13.21 -12.32
CA GLY A 501 -0.54 -13.53 -12.57
C GLY A 501 -0.29 -15.04 -12.71
N GLU A 502 -1.04 -15.90 -12.00
CA GLU A 502 -0.96 -17.37 -12.15
C GLU A 502 -1.36 -17.87 -13.55
N GLN A 503 -1.93 -16.99 -14.40
CA GLN A 503 -2.38 -17.28 -15.76
C GLN A 503 -1.72 -16.37 -16.81
N LEU A 504 -0.69 -15.60 -16.44
CA LEU A 504 0.03 -14.68 -17.33
C LEU A 504 1.51 -15.07 -17.47
N SER A 505 2.06 -14.92 -18.68
CA SER A 505 3.51 -15.01 -18.92
C SER A 505 4.26 -13.90 -18.16
N GLY A 506 5.53 -14.13 -17.81
CA GLY A 506 6.37 -13.15 -17.13
C GLY A 506 6.16 -13.04 -15.61
N PHE A 507 5.24 -13.84 -15.03
CA PHE A 507 4.97 -13.89 -13.59
C PHE A 507 5.58 -15.11 -12.90
N ALA A 508 6.12 -14.91 -11.69
CA ALA A 508 6.54 -15.95 -10.75
C ALA A 508 5.93 -15.74 -9.36
N PHE A 509 5.91 -16.82 -8.57
CA PHE A 509 5.16 -16.89 -7.31
C PHE A 509 6.02 -17.38 -6.16
N SER A 510 6.21 -16.51 -5.17
CA SER A 510 6.83 -16.86 -3.90
C SER A 510 5.91 -17.77 -3.05
N ALA A 511 6.54 -18.58 -2.20
CA ALA A 511 5.89 -19.36 -1.16
C ALA A 511 5.78 -18.54 0.15
N ASN A 512 6.84 -17.82 0.51
CA ASN A 512 7.04 -17.14 1.79
C ASN A 512 7.45 -15.65 1.64
N GLY A 513 7.45 -15.10 0.43
CA GLY A 513 7.67 -13.68 0.12
C GLY A 513 6.57 -12.74 0.62
N TRP A 514 6.30 -12.75 1.92
CA TRP A 514 5.28 -11.94 2.59
C TRP A 514 5.82 -10.56 2.98
N VAL A 515 5.03 -9.52 2.70
CA VAL A 515 5.28 -8.12 3.10
C VAL A 515 4.13 -7.66 4.00
N GLN A 516 4.41 -6.85 5.02
CA GLN A 516 3.36 -6.25 5.85
C GLN A 516 2.60 -5.17 5.07
N SER A 517 1.26 -5.18 5.11
CA SER A 517 0.43 -4.13 4.50
C SER A 517 -0.25 -3.25 5.56
N TYR A 518 -0.78 -3.84 6.63
CA TYR A 518 -1.21 -3.11 7.84
C TYR A 518 -1.42 -4.07 9.02
N GLY A 519 -1.04 -3.68 10.23
CA GLY A 519 -1.22 -4.52 11.42
C GLY A 519 -0.70 -5.95 11.23
N SER A 520 -1.53 -6.96 11.55
CA SER A 520 -1.21 -8.37 11.30
C SER A 520 -1.43 -8.84 9.85
N ARG A 521 -1.94 -7.99 8.95
CA ARG A 521 -2.21 -8.36 7.54
C ARG A 521 -0.96 -8.18 6.69
N CYS A 522 -0.43 -9.32 6.26
CA CYS A 522 0.55 -9.38 5.18
C CYS A 522 -0.13 -9.56 3.82
N VAL A 523 0.52 -9.06 2.77
CA VAL A 523 0.31 -9.45 1.37
C VAL A 523 1.48 -10.33 0.92
N LYS A 524 1.34 -11.04 -0.20
CA LYS A 524 2.41 -11.83 -0.83
C LYS A 524 2.45 -11.48 -2.32
N PRO A 525 3.12 -10.37 -2.71
CA PRO A 525 3.08 -9.85 -4.07
C PRO A 525 3.60 -10.90 -5.08
N PRO A 526 2.93 -11.06 -6.24
CA PRO A 526 3.51 -11.79 -7.37
C PRO A 526 4.76 -11.08 -7.89
N ILE A 527 5.58 -11.79 -8.65
CA ILE A 527 6.86 -11.28 -9.16
C ILE A 527 6.75 -11.17 -10.68
N ILE A 528 6.74 -9.96 -11.23
CA ILE A 528 6.86 -9.75 -12.68
C ILE A 528 8.35 -9.73 -13.00
N TYR A 529 8.87 -10.81 -13.59
CA TYR A 529 10.29 -10.95 -13.95
C TYR A 529 10.57 -10.71 -15.44
N GLY A 530 9.54 -10.74 -16.30
CA GLY A 530 9.68 -10.73 -17.74
C GLY A 530 8.48 -10.16 -18.48
N ASP A 531 8.49 -10.29 -19.80
CA ASP A 531 7.48 -9.70 -20.67
C ASP A 531 6.10 -10.37 -20.57
N VAL A 532 5.08 -9.57 -20.29
CA VAL A 532 3.73 -10.05 -19.95
C VAL A 532 2.88 -10.33 -21.19
N SER A 533 2.22 -11.50 -21.19
CA SER A 533 1.23 -11.87 -22.21
C SER A 533 0.19 -12.84 -21.63
N ARG A 534 -1.01 -12.88 -22.24
CA ARG A 534 -2.09 -13.81 -21.88
C ARG A 534 -2.08 -15.04 -22.82
N PRO A 535 -1.63 -16.23 -22.37
CA PRO A 535 -1.65 -17.45 -23.18
C PRO A 535 -3.06 -18.03 -23.38
N ASN A 536 -3.94 -17.97 -22.38
CA ASN A 536 -5.29 -18.55 -22.39
C ASN A 536 -6.31 -17.60 -21.72
N PRO A 537 -7.62 -17.70 -22.04
CA PRO A 537 -8.66 -16.96 -21.32
C PRO A 537 -8.71 -17.31 -19.83
N MET A 538 -8.85 -16.30 -18.96
CA MET A 538 -8.56 -16.40 -17.51
C MET A 538 -9.81 -16.42 -16.62
N THR A 539 -10.93 -15.89 -17.11
CA THR A 539 -12.15 -15.63 -16.33
C THR A 539 -13.43 -16.02 -17.07
N VAL A 540 -13.38 -16.04 -18.41
CA VAL A 540 -14.52 -16.30 -19.30
C VAL A 540 -15.34 -17.52 -18.88
N PHE A 541 -14.69 -18.64 -18.51
CA PHE A 541 -15.38 -19.85 -18.05
C PHE A 541 -16.30 -19.59 -16.85
N TRP A 542 -15.80 -18.95 -15.79
CA TRP A 542 -16.55 -18.68 -14.56
C TRP A 542 -17.65 -17.64 -14.77
N SER A 543 -17.35 -16.55 -15.48
CA SER A 543 -18.32 -15.48 -15.70
C SER A 543 -19.43 -15.90 -16.68
N SER A 544 -19.13 -16.69 -17.72
CA SER A 544 -20.16 -17.28 -18.60
C SER A 544 -21.04 -18.27 -17.85
N LEU A 545 -20.42 -19.14 -17.02
CA LEU A 545 -21.13 -20.08 -16.17
C LEU A 545 -22.07 -19.35 -15.19
N ALA A 546 -21.63 -18.25 -14.58
CA ALA A 546 -22.45 -17.44 -13.68
C ALA A 546 -23.60 -16.73 -14.40
N GLN A 547 -23.36 -16.13 -15.58
CA GLN A 547 -24.43 -15.50 -16.37
C GLN A 547 -25.46 -16.53 -16.84
N SER A 548 -25.08 -17.78 -17.10
CA SER A 548 -26.02 -18.86 -17.48
C SER A 548 -26.98 -19.31 -16.36
N MET A 549 -26.85 -18.77 -15.14
CA MET A 549 -27.71 -19.11 -13.99
C MET A 549 -28.81 -18.10 -13.69
N THR A 550 -28.85 -16.96 -14.39
CA THR A 550 -29.77 -15.85 -14.07
C THR A 550 -30.06 -14.99 -15.32
N ASP A 551 -31.27 -14.44 -15.39
CA ASP A 551 -31.66 -13.48 -16.42
C ASP A 551 -31.16 -12.05 -16.13
N ARG A 552 -30.60 -11.79 -14.92
CA ARG A 552 -30.06 -10.48 -14.53
C ARG A 552 -28.65 -10.26 -15.11
N PRO A 553 -28.22 -9.02 -15.37
CA PRO A 553 -26.86 -8.74 -15.84
C PRO A 553 -25.79 -9.20 -14.83
N MET A 554 -24.85 -10.01 -15.29
CA MET A 554 -23.71 -10.52 -14.52
C MET A 554 -22.43 -9.72 -14.83
N LYS A 555 -21.76 -9.20 -13.81
CA LYS A 555 -20.49 -8.47 -13.99
C LYS A 555 -19.31 -9.38 -14.32
N GLY A 556 -18.44 -8.88 -15.20
CA GLY A 556 -17.09 -9.41 -15.36
C GLY A 556 -16.19 -8.84 -14.29
N MET A 557 -15.43 -9.71 -13.64
CA MET A 557 -14.50 -9.29 -12.60
C MET A 557 -13.07 -9.40 -13.12
N LEU A 558 -12.46 -8.26 -13.47
CA LEU A 558 -11.06 -8.16 -13.91
C LEU A 558 -10.27 -7.20 -13.01
N THR A 559 -9.00 -7.53 -12.76
CA THR A 559 -8.07 -6.62 -12.09
C THR A 559 -7.29 -5.81 -13.11
N GLY A 560 -7.06 -4.54 -12.80
CA GLY A 560 -6.42 -3.58 -13.70
C GLY A 560 -4.96 -3.85 -14.00
N PRO A 561 -4.46 -3.44 -15.17
CA PRO A 561 -3.02 -3.47 -15.45
C PRO A 561 -2.23 -2.66 -14.42
N VAL A 562 -2.72 -1.47 -14.05
CA VAL A 562 -2.12 -0.60 -13.04
C VAL A 562 -2.15 -1.23 -11.64
N THR A 563 -3.22 -1.94 -11.27
CA THR A 563 -3.33 -2.64 -9.99
C THR A 563 -2.42 -3.87 -9.93
N ILE A 564 -2.42 -4.68 -11.00
CA ILE A 564 -1.54 -5.85 -11.14
C ILE A 564 -0.07 -5.43 -11.03
N LEU A 565 0.31 -4.34 -11.71
CA LEU A 565 1.63 -3.73 -11.64
C LEU A 565 1.97 -3.20 -10.23
N ASN A 566 1.07 -2.47 -9.58
CA ASN A 566 1.37 -1.80 -8.31
C ASN A 566 1.31 -2.72 -7.08
N TRP A 567 0.67 -3.89 -7.19
CA TRP A 567 0.58 -4.91 -6.13
C TRP A 567 1.41 -6.17 -6.43
N SER A 568 2.23 -6.13 -7.49
CA SER A 568 3.32 -7.08 -7.74
C SER A 568 4.67 -6.43 -7.44
N PHE A 569 5.68 -7.25 -7.14
CA PHE A 569 7.07 -6.84 -7.30
C PHE A 569 7.38 -6.75 -8.79
N VAL A 570 7.62 -5.53 -9.27
CA VAL A 570 7.86 -5.24 -10.69
C VAL A 570 9.34 -5.30 -10.99
N ARG A 571 9.70 -5.92 -12.11
CA ARG A 571 11.02 -5.82 -12.74
C ARG A 571 11.52 -4.36 -12.79
N ASP A 572 12.80 -4.19 -12.48
CA ASP A 572 13.53 -2.91 -12.39
C ASP A 572 14.44 -2.63 -13.60
N ASP A 573 14.47 -3.52 -14.60
CA ASP A 573 15.27 -3.42 -15.82
C ASP A 573 14.57 -2.69 -16.99
N GLN A 574 13.30 -2.31 -16.83
CA GLN A 574 12.57 -1.46 -17.78
C GLN A 574 11.58 -0.51 -17.05
N PRO A 575 11.17 0.62 -17.66
CA PRO A 575 10.21 1.54 -17.06
C PRO A 575 8.86 0.89 -16.72
N ARG A 576 8.28 1.28 -15.57
CA ARG A 576 6.98 0.75 -15.08
C ARG A 576 5.86 0.84 -16.11
N PHE A 577 5.84 1.87 -16.95
CA PHE A 577 4.81 2.08 -17.97
C PHE A 577 4.88 1.06 -19.11
N GLU A 578 6.07 0.60 -19.50
CA GLU A 578 6.23 -0.39 -20.56
C GLU A 578 5.65 -1.73 -20.10
N THR A 579 6.00 -2.15 -18.88
CA THR A 579 5.37 -3.32 -18.21
C THR A 579 3.86 -3.13 -18.06
N CYS A 580 3.37 -1.93 -17.75
CA CYS A 580 1.93 -1.66 -17.64
C CYS A 580 1.19 -1.85 -18.96
N TYR A 581 1.76 -1.38 -20.08
CA TYR A 581 1.17 -1.56 -21.41
C TYR A 581 1.15 -3.04 -21.85
N GLN A 582 2.15 -3.84 -21.48
CA GLN A 582 2.13 -5.29 -21.71
C GLN A 582 0.97 -5.97 -20.95
N ILE A 583 0.76 -5.62 -19.67
CA ILE A 583 -0.39 -6.11 -18.90
C ILE A 583 -1.71 -5.59 -19.51
N ALA A 584 -1.76 -4.34 -19.98
CA ALA A 584 -2.96 -3.76 -20.58
C ALA A 584 -3.39 -4.52 -21.86
N LEU A 585 -2.44 -4.93 -22.71
CA LEU A 585 -2.69 -5.81 -23.85
C LEU A 585 -3.20 -7.19 -23.42
N ALA A 586 -2.62 -7.77 -22.37
CA ALA A 586 -3.05 -9.06 -21.84
C ALA A 586 -4.49 -9.02 -21.28
N ILE A 587 -4.86 -7.92 -20.62
CA ILE A 587 -6.22 -7.69 -20.09
C ILE A 587 -7.21 -7.29 -21.20
N LYS A 588 -6.79 -6.56 -22.24
CA LYS A 588 -7.62 -6.24 -23.41
C LYS A 588 -8.22 -7.48 -24.05
N ASN A 589 -7.38 -8.49 -24.32
CA ASN A 589 -7.82 -9.75 -24.91
C ASN A 589 -8.84 -10.48 -24.01
N GLU A 590 -8.73 -10.34 -22.68
CA GLU A 590 -9.69 -10.90 -21.72
C GLU A 590 -11.02 -10.13 -21.72
N VAL A 591 -11.00 -8.80 -21.85
CA VAL A 591 -12.21 -7.97 -21.99
C VAL A 591 -12.96 -8.29 -23.29
N GLU A 592 -12.24 -8.51 -24.39
CA GLU A 592 -12.84 -8.82 -25.69
C GLU A 592 -13.46 -10.24 -25.72
N ASP A 593 -12.79 -11.24 -25.15
CA ASP A 593 -13.38 -12.58 -24.98
C ASP A 593 -14.56 -12.56 -23.99
N LEU A 594 -14.49 -11.76 -22.93
CA LEU A 594 -15.63 -11.53 -22.03
C LEU A 594 -16.80 -10.87 -22.76
N GLU A 595 -16.59 -9.87 -23.63
CA GLU A 595 -17.68 -9.32 -24.43
C GLU A 595 -18.24 -10.35 -25.43
N ALA A 596 -17.39 -11.18 -26.04
CA ALA A 596 -17.84 -12.28 -26.90
C ALA A 596 -18.75 -13.27 -26.13
N ALA A 597 -18.56 -13.38 -24.81
CA ALA A 597 -19.43 -14.10 -23.88
C ALA A 597 -20.54 -13.25 -23.21
N GLY A 598 -20.59 -11.92 -23.43
CA GLY A 598 -21.62 -10.99 -22.95
C GLY A 598 -21.26 -10.04 -21.77
N ILE A 599 -19.98 -9.84 -21.43
CA ILE A 599 -19.49 -9.44 -20.08
C ILE A 599 -18.48 -8.22 -20.12
N GLN A 600 -18.06 -7.58 -18.99
CA GLN A 600 -17.55 -6.16 -18.89
C GLN A 600 -16.39 -5.89 -17.84
N GLY A 601 -15.51 -4.83 -17.88
CA GLY A 601 -14.22 -4.67 -17.07
C GLY A 601 -13.64 -3.24 -16.63
N LEU A 602 -12.45 -3.10 -15.95
CA LEU A 602 -11.94 -1.95 -15.06
C LEU A 602 -10.40 -1.49 -15.22
N PRO A 603 -9.60 -0.78 -14.31
CA PRO A 603 -9.47 0.55 -13.56
C PRO A 603 -8.07 1.38 -13.63
N LEU A 604 -7.70 2.34 -12.70
CA LEU A 604 -6.70 3.52 -12.79
C LEU A 604 -5.39 3.61 -11.88
N ARG A 605 -4.50 4.67 -12.03
CA ARG A 605 -4.28 5.90 -11.12
C ARG A 605 -3.03 6.82 -11.38
N LYS A 606 -2.55 7.60 -10.37
CA LYS A 606 -1.77 8.88 -10.45
C LYS A 606 -0.67 9.05 -9.38
N SER A 607 0.48 9.67 -9.69
CA SER A 607 1.46 10.30 -8.76
C SER A 607 2.53 11.20 -9.43
N GLU A 608 3.33 10.76 -10.42
CA GLU A 608 4.06 11.65 -11.36
C GLU A 608 2.99 12.33 -12.23
N GLN A 609 2.37 13.40 -11.73
CA GLN A 609 0.91 13.48 -11.79
C GLN A 609 0.32 13.43 -13.21
N ALA A 610 0.87 14.14 -14.19
CA ALA A 610 0.46 14.02 -15.58
C ALA A 610 0.97 12.72 -16.25
N PHE A 611 2.24 12.35 -16.06
CA PHE A 611 2.88 11.25 -16.78
C PHE A 611 2.42 9.86 -16.33
N TYR A 612 2.43 9.58 -15.01
CA TYR A 612 1.91 8.32 -14.48
C TYR A 612 0.42 8.19 -14.78
N LEU A 613 -0.36 9.28 -14.70
CA LEU A 613 -1.73 9.22 -15.21
C LEU A 613 -1.82 8.87 -16.66
N ASP A 614 -1.07 9.56 -17.52
CA ASP A 614 -1.20 9.41 -18.96
C ASP A 614 -1.02 7.93 -19.30
N TRP A 615 0.06 7.29 -18.85
CA TRP A 615 0.24 5.86 -19.09
C TRP A 615 -0.72 4.95 -18.32
N ALA A 616 -1.20 5.32 -17.13
CA ALA A 616 -2.13 4.49 -16.34
C ALA A 616 -3.59 4.54 -16.85
N VAL A 617 -4.06 5.71 -17.26
CA VAL A 617 -5.38 5.97 -17.86
C VAL A 617 -5.39 5.58 -19.33
N HIS A 618 -4.28 5.73 -20.04
CA HIS A 618 -4.08 5.08 -21.34
C HIS A 618 -4.08 3.55 -21.20
N SER A 619 -3.38 2.98 -20.20
CA SER A 619 -3.44 1.53 -19.90
C SER A 619 -4.85 1.06 -19.55
N PHE A 620 -5.66 1.88 -18.86
CA PHE A 620 -7.08 1.61 -18.70
C PHE A 620 -7.80 1.57 -20.04
N ARG A 621 -7.71 2.65 -20.83
CA ARG A 621 -8.41 2.78 -22.12
C ARG A 621 -8.06 1.64 -23.08
N ILE A 622 -6.79 1.21 -23.12
CA ILE A 622 -6.32 0.04 -23.87
C ILE A 622 -7.10 -1.24 -23.52
N THR A 623 -7.56 -1.45 -22.28
CA THR A 623 -8.29 -2.68 -21.92
C THR A 623 -9.67 -2.77 -22.56
N ASN A 624 -10.33 -1.65 -22.84
CA ASN A 624 -11.76 -1.64 -23.18
C ASN A 624 -12.14 -0.78 -24.41
N CYS A 625 -11.16 -0.19 -25.09
CA CYS A 625 -11.37 0.60 -26.32
C CYS A 625 -12.14 -0.14 -27.43
N GLY A 626 -12.04 -1.47 -27.48
CA GLY A 626 -12.69 -2.32 -28.48
C GLY A 626 -14.15 -2.71 -28.20
N VAL A 627 -14.70 -2.42 -27.01
CA VAL A 627 -16.05 -2.91 -26.65
C VAL A 627 -17.17 -2.10 -27.33
N LYS A 628 -18.29 -2.77 -27.60
CA LYS A 628 -19.51 -2.21 -28.23
C LYS A 628 -20.23 -1.25 -27.28
N ASP A 629 -20.93 -0.25 -27.82
CA ASP A 629 -21.61 0.77 -27.00
C ASP A 629 -22.66 0.20 -26.04
N THR A 630 -23.20 -0.99 -26.31
CA THR A 630 -24.12 -1.70 -25.41
C THR A 630 -23.44 -2.46 -24.26
N THR A 631 -22.13 -2.27 -24.07
CA THR A 631 -21.30 -2.89 -23.03
C THR A 631 -20.82 -1.80 -22.08
N GLN A 632 -21.06 -1.98 -20.77
CA GLN A 632 -20.94 -0.95 -19.73
C GLN A 632 -19.73 -1.17 -18.83
N ILE A 633 -18.85 -0.16 -18.74
CA ILE A 633 -17.56 -0.24 -18.06
C ILE A 633 -17.64 0.33 -16.63
N HIS A 634 -17.34 -0.50 -15.61
CA HIS A 634 -17.83 -0.39 -14.21
C HIS A 634 -16.74 -0.14 -13.14
N THR A 635 -15.84 0.82 -13.36
CA THR A 635 -14.56 0.86 -12.62
C THR A 635 -14.66 1.19 -11.12
N HIS A 636 -14.15 0.29 -10.29
CA HIS A 636 -14.06 0.46 -8.82
C HIS A 636 -12.74 1.12 -8.37
N MET A 637 -12.79 1.93 -7.32
CA MET A 637 -11.65 2.56 -6.66
C MET A 637 -11.76 2.48 -5.13
N CYS A 638 -10.78 1.82 -4.49
CA CYS A 638 -10.64 1.70 -3.03
C CYS A 638 -10.05 2.99 -2.40
N TYR A 639 -10.69 4.14 -2.66
CA TYR A 639 -10.31 5.47 -2.18
C TYR A 639 -11.57 6.34 -2.06
N SER A 640 -11.55 7.37 -1.21
CA SER A 640 -12.66 8.34 -1.07
C SER A 640 -12.31 9.78 -1.45
N ASN A 641 -11.03 10.17 -1.41
CA ASN A 641 -10.58 11.50 -1.86
C ASN A 641 -10.07 11.45 -3.31
N PHE A 642 -10.61 12.36 -4.12
CA PHE A 642 -10.39 12.46 -5.56
C PHE A 642 -10.11 13.88 -6.06
N ASN A 643 -10.06 14.89 -5.19
CA ASN A 643 -9.91 16.30 -5.57
C ASN A 643 -8.74 16.53 -6.55
N ASP A 644 -7.58 15.97 -6.22
CA ASP A 644 -6.35 16.13 -7.02
C ASP A 644 -6.33 15.25 -8.29
N ILE A 645 -7.31 14.34 -8.45
CA ILE A 645 -7.31 13.32 -9.52
C ILE A 645 -8.59 13.32 -10.39
N ILE A 646 -9.57 14.18 -10.11
CA ILE A 646 -10.94 14.07 -10.65
C ILE A 646 -11.01 14.05 -12.18
N LEU A 647 -10.34 14.98 -12.87
CA LEU A 647 -10.27 15.04 -14.34
C LEU A 647 -9.85 13.71 -14.96
N SER A 648 -9.03 12.97 -14.22
CA SER A 648 -8.33 11.77 -14.65
C SER A 648 -9.12 10.49 -14.38
N ILE A 649 -10.23 10.62 -13.64
CA ILE A 649 -11.32 9.65 -13.59
C ILE A 649 -12.24 9.85 -14.80
N ILE A 650 -12.41 11.09 -15.28
CA ILE A 650 -13.15 11.39 -16.51
C ILE A 650 -12.39 10.86 -17.73
N ASP A 651 -11.07 11.11 -17.80
CA ASP A 651 -10.23 10.68 -18.93
C ASP A 651 -10.10 9.15 -19.09
N MET A 652 -10.55 8.38 -18.10
CA MET A 652 -10.79 6.94 -18.27
C MET A 652 -11.78 6.64 -19.39
N ASP A 653 -12.80 7.48 -19.55
CA ASP A 653 -13.99 7.20 -20.36
C ASP A 653 -14.76 5.95 -19.89
N ALA A 654 -14.82 5.72 -18.57
CA ALA A 654 -15.65 4.67 -17.96
C ALA A 654 -17.14 5.09 -17.91
N ASP A 655 -18.05 4.13 -18.09
CA ASP A 655 -19.49 4.39 -18.11
C ASP A 655 -20.10 4.50 -16.70
N VAL A 656 -19.52 3.79 -15.72
CA VAL A 656 -19.86 3.84 -14.29
C VAL A 656 -18.59 3.76 -13.45
N ILE A 657 -18.47 4.58 -12.40
CA ILE A 657 -17.48 4.44 -11.32
C ILE A 657 -18.13 3.97 -10.02
N THR A 658 -17.40 3.23 -9.18
CA THR A 658 -17.76 3.00 -7.77
C THR A 658 -16.59 3.35 -6.86
N ILE A 659 -16.86 4.00 -5.73
CA ILE A 659 -15.85 4.57 -4.83
C ILE A 659 -16.17 4.27 -3.37
N GLU A 660 -15.14 4.12 -2.54
CA GLU A 660 -15.33 4.06 -1.08
C GLU A 660 -15.81 5.42 -0.57
N ASN A 661 -16.85 5.44 0.27
CA ASN A 661 -17.37 6.68 0.84
C ASN A 661 -18.03 6.52 2.21
N SER A 662 -18.20 5.32 2.78
CA SER A 662 -19.02 5.12 3.99
C SER A 662 -18.48 5.81 5.24
N ARG A 663 -17.18 6.10 5.27
CA ARG A 663 -16.47 6.74 6.40
C ARG A 663 -16.15 8.23 6.16
N SER A 664 -16.53 8.77 5.01
CA SER A 664 -16.14 10.11 4.54
C SER A 664 -17.31 11.10 4.60
N ASP A 665 -17.04 12.39 4.82
CA ASP A 665 -18.06 13.46 4.77
C ASP A 665 -18.60 13.55 3.34
N GLU A 666 -19.92 13.41 3.17
CA GLU A 666 -20.57 13.37 1.85
C GLU A 666 -20.34 14.64 1.02
N LYS A 667 -19.92 15.77 1.64
CA LYS A 667 -19.47 16.98 0.94
C LYS A 667 -18.28 16.74 0.00
N LEU A 668 -17.48 15.70 0.22
CA LEU A 668 -16.39 15.34 -0.70
C LEU A 668 -16.90 14.92 -2.09
N LEU A 669 -18.17 14.57 -2.23
CA LEU A 669 -18.81 14.27 -3.52
C LEU A 669 -19.16 15.53 -4.33
N ALA A 670 -19.10 16.73 -3.75
CA ALA A 670 -19.33 17.98 -4.47
C ALA A 670 -18.36 18.16 -5.66
N VAL A 671 -17.17 17.55 -5.59
CA VAL A 671 -16.16 17.53 -6.66
C VAL A 671 -16.67 16.96 -8.01
N PHE A 672 -17.77 16.21 -8.02
CA PHE A 672 -18.38 15.66 -9.24
C PHE A 672 -19.40 16.62 -9.91
N ARG A 673 -19.70 17.77 -9.29
CA ARG A 673 -20.51 18.88 -9.82
C ARG A 673 -19.79 20.24 -9.84
N GLU A 674 -18.98 20.55 -8.82
CA GLU A 674 -18.31 21.84 -8.67
C GLU A 674 -17.01 21.88 -9.48
N GLY A 675 -16.97 22.73 -10.51
CA GLY A 675 -15.83 22.83 -11.45
C GLY A 675 -15.72 21.68 -12.47
N VAL A 676 -16.43 20.57 -12.25
CA VAL A 676 -16.45 19.38 -13.10
C VAL A 676 -17.89 18.92 -13.30
N LYS A 677 -18.28 18.60 -14.54
CA LYS A 677 -19.54 17.89 -14.83
C LYS A 677 -19.21 16.44 -15.21
N TYR A 678 -19.31 15.52 -14.25
CA TYR A 678 -18.87 14.13 -14.45
C TYR A 678 -19.67 13.38 -15.53
N GLY A 679 -21.01 13.49 -15.52
CA GLY A 679 -21.88 13.07 -16.63
C GLY A 679 -22.00 11.57 -16.90
N ALA A 680 -21.32 10.71 -16.14
CA ALA A 680 -21.39 9.25 -16.20
C ALA A 680 -21.86 8.64 -14.86
N GLY A 681 -22.09 7.33 -14.82
CA GLY A 681 -22.59 6.63 -13.64
C GLY A 681 -21.64 6.71 -12.44
N ILE A 682 -22.16 6.85 -11.22
CA ILE A 682 -21.37 6.98 -10.00
C ILE A 682 -22.04 6.27 -8.81
N GLY A 683 -21.30 5.42 -8.11
CA GLY A 683 -21.77 4.68 -6.93
C GLY A 683 -20.85 4.85 -5.71
N PRO A 684 -21.05 5.91 -4.89
CA PRO A 684 -20.32 6.10 -3.64
C PRO A 684 -20.83 5.13 -2.57
N GLY A 685 -19.92 4.45 -1.87
CA GLY A 685 -20.27 3.39 -0.95
C GLY A 685 -21.18 3.81 0.21
N VAL A 686 -22.27 3.06 0.39
CA VAL A 686 -23.26 3.28 1.47
C VAL A 686 -23.06 2.38 2.69
N TYR A 687 -22.31 1.28 2.56
CA TYR A 687 -22.06 0.30 3.63
C TYR A 687 -20.55 0.10 3.87
N ASP A 688 -20.12 0.33 5.12
CA ASP A 688 -18.76 0.09 5.63
C ASP A 688 -18.43 -1.41 5.66
N ILE A 689 -17.86 -1.93 4.58
CA ILE A 689 -17.45 -3.34 4.51
C ILE A 689 -16.25 -3.66 5.41
N HIS A 690 -15.58 -2.67 6.00
CA HIS A 690 -14.47 -2.87 6.92
C HIS A 690 -14.91 -3.07 8.38
N SER A 691 -16.15 -2.72 8.71
CA SER A 691 -16.77 -2.96 10.01
C SER A 691 -17.61 -4.26 10.03
N PRO A 692 -17.67 -5.00 11.17
CA PRO A 692 -18.67 -6.03 11.38
C PRO A 692 -20.05 -5.47 11.79
N ARG A 693 -20.18 -4.14 11.99
CA ARG A 693 -21.45 -3.48 12.31
C ARG A 693 -22.37 -3.52 11.10
N ILE A 694 -23.58 -4.03 11.28
CA ILE A 694 -24.67 -3.96 10.30
C ILE A 694 -25.29 -2.55 10.36
N PRO A 695 -25.32 -1.77 9.27
CA PRO A 695 -26.04 -0.50 9.21
C PRO A 695 -27.56 -0.72 9.11
N SER A 696 -28.35 0.29 9.49
CA SER A 696 -29.82 0.25 9.34
C SER A 696 -30.29 0.72 7.95
N ALA A 697 -31.55 0.46 7.60
CA ALA A 697 -32.11 0.93 6.33
C ALA A 697 -32.27 2.46 6.33
N GLU A 698 -32.58 3.05 7.48
CA GLU A 698 -32.67 4.50 7.70
C GLU A 698 -31.30 5.17 7.57
N GLU A 699 -30.24 4.58 8.15
CA GLU A 699 -28.86 5.04 7.99
C GLU A 699 -28.44 5.03 6.51
N ILE A 700 -28.80 4.00 5.74
CA ILE A 700 -28.48 3.94 4.32
C ILE A 700 -29.31 4.95 3.51
N ALA A 701 -30.61 5.10 3.80
CA ALA A 701 -31.50 6.03 3.09
C ALA A 701 -31.08 7.50 3.30
N ASP A 702 -30.72 7.89 4.54
CA ASP A 702 -30.14 9.21 4.85
C ASP A 702 -28.87 9.48 4.03
N ARG A 703 -27.99 8.48 3.89
CA ARG A 703 -26.75 8.64 3.09
C ARG A 703 -27.02 8.71 1.59
N ILE A 704 -27.97 7.95 1.04
CA ILE A 704 -28.38 8.07 -0.36
C ILE A 704 -29.01 9.47 -0.61
N ASN A 705 -29.83 9.98 0.31
CA ASN A 705 -30.41 11.31 0.20
C ASN A 705 -29.33 12.42 0.27
N LYS A 706 -28.31 12.27 1.10
CA LYS A 706 -27.12 13.16 1.10
C LYS A 706 -26.35 13.09 -0.23
N MET A 707 -26.25 11.92 -0.85
CA MET A 707 -25.66 11.78 -2.20
C MET A 707 -26.53 12.44 -3.28
N LEU A 708 -27.86 12.28 -3.23
CA LEU A 708 -28.79 12.92 -4.17
C LEU A 708 -28.81 14.45 -4.09
N ALA A 709 -28.47 15.03 -2.94
CA ALA A 709 -28.28 16.47 -2.82
C ALA A 709 -27.11 16.98 -3.70
N VAL A 710 -26.10 16.14 -3.97
CA VAL A 710 -24.85 16.52 -4.66
C VAL A 710 -24.59 15.78 -5.99
N LEU A 711 -25.38 14.76 -6.34
CA LEU A 711 -25.28 13.96 -7.57
C LEU A 711 -26.64 13.84 -8.28
N ASP A 712 -26.65 13.59 -9.60
CA ASP A 712 -27.88 13.50 -10.39
C ASP A 712 -28.54 12.11 -10.24
N ASN A 713 -29.87 12.05 -10.10
CA ASN A 713 -30.62 10.83 -9.75
C ASN A 713 -30.67 9.75 -10.85
N ASN A 714 -30.27 10.11 -12.08
CA ASN A 714 -30.21 9.22 -13.24
C ASN A 714 -28.85 8.52 -13.41
N ILE A 715 -27.83 8.93 -12.64
CA ILE A 715 -26.47 8.36 -12.67
C ILE A 715 -26.03 7.75 -11.34
N LEU A 716 -26.77 7.95 -10.24
CA LEU A 716 -26.41 7.43 -8.92
C LEU A 716 -26.72 5.93 -8.78
N TRP A 717 -25.70 5.13 -8.45
CA TRP A 717 -25.77 3.70 -8.11
C TRP A 717 -25.72 3.48 -6.59
N VAL A 718 -26.24 2.35 -6.11
CA VAL A 718 -26.25 1.97 -4.70
C VAL A 718 -25.44 0.69 -4.47
N ASN A 719 -24.31 0.80 -3.77
CA ASN A 719 -23.38 -0.30 -3.51
C ASN A 719 -22.65 -0.19 -2.16
N PRO A 720 -22.09 -1.30 -1.63
CA PRO A 720 -21.12 -1.25 -0.53
C PRO A 720 -19.84 -0.49 -0.91
N ASP A 721 -19.01 -0.16 0.08
CA ASP A 721 -17.70 0.48 -0.12
C ASP A 721 -16.77 -0.33 -1.04
N CYS A 722 -16.65 -1.64 -0.79
CA CYS A 722 -15.68 -2.52 -1.47
C CYS A 722 -16.17 -3.99 -1.43
N GLY A 723 -15.32 -4.96 -1.79
CA GLY A 723 -15.65 -6.40 -1.82
C GLY A 723 -15.92 -7.03 -0.44
N LEU A 724 -16.88 -7.95 -0.36
CA LEU A 724 -17.43 -8.51 0.87
C LEU A 724 -16.63 -9.71 1.44
N LYS A 725 -15.51 -10.08 0.78
CA LYS A 725 -14.60 -11.20 1.09
C LYS A 725 -14.16 -11.34 2.55
N THR A 726 -14.07 -10.23 3.29
CA THR A 726 -13.60 -10.23 4.69
C THR A 726 -14.73 -10.31 5.73
N ARG A 727 -15.99 -10.19 5.28
CA ARG A 727 -17.20 -10.29 6.12
C ARG A 727 -17.75 -11.72 6.13
N LYS A 728 -18.72 -11.97 7.01
CA LYS A 728 -19.47 -13.24 7.11
C LYS A 728 -20.86 -13.09 6.49
N TYR A 729 -21.47 -14.17 6.00
CA TYR A 729 -22.85 -14.10 5.48
C TYR A 729 -23.86 -13.55 6.51
N ALA A 730 -23.69 -13.84 7.81
CA ALA A 730 -24.53 -13.27 8.87
C ALA A 730 -24.38 -11.75 9.08
N GLU A 731 -23.28 -11.15 8.59
CA GLU A 731 -23.05 -9.70 8.56
C GLU A 731 -23.59 -9.12 7.24
N VAL A 732 -23.30 -9.80 6.12
CA VAL A 732 -23.60 -9.36 4.75
C VAL A 732 -25.09 -9.37 4.41
N VAL A 733 -25.81 -10.46 4.71
CA VAL A 733 -27.22 -10.62 4.31
C VAL A 733 -28.12 -9.50 4.86
N PRO A 734 -28.13 -9.19 6.17
CA PRO A 734 -28.96 -8.09 6.69
C PRO A 734 -28.48 -6.71 6.20
N ALA A 735 -27.18 -6.49 6.02
CA ALA A 735 -26.66 -5.21 5.50
C ALA A 735 -27.09 -4.96 4.03
N LEU A 736 -27.05 -5.98 3.17
CA LEU A 736 -27.56 -5.88 1.79
C LEU A 736 -29.09 -5.79 1.74
N THR A 737 -29.81 -6.46 2.66
CA THR A 737 -31.27 -6.31 2.78
C THR A 737 -31.65 -4.86 3.08
N ALA A 738 -31.00 -4.24 4.07
CA ALA A 738 -31.20 -2.83 4.40
C ALA A 738 -30.85 -1.90 3.21
N MET A 739 -29.79 -2.22 2.46
CA MET A 739 -29.37 -1.46 1.29
C MET A 739 -30.41 -1.47 0.16
N VAL A 740 -30.97 -2.64 -0.18
CA VAL A 740 -32.01 -2.74 -1.22
C VAL A 740 -33.35 -2.16 -0.74
N GLN A 741 -33.68 -2.29 0.55
CA GLN A 741 -34.86 -1.64 1.14
C GLN A 741 -34.78 -0.11 1.03
N ALA A 742 -33.64 0.49 1.37
CA ALA A 742 -33.40 1.92 1.24
C ALA A 742 -33.51 2.39 -0.23
N ALA A 743 -32.90 1.66 -1.17
CA ALA A 743 -33.01 1.98 -2.60
C ALA A 743 -34.48 1.89 -3.10
N LYS A 744 -35.24 0.88 -2.68
CA LYS A 744 -36.66 0.70 -3.05
C LYS A 744 -37.57 1.79 -2.48
N LEU A 745 -37.33 2.25 -1.25
CA LEU A 745 -38.03 3.38 -0.65
C LEU A 745 -37.84 4.64 -1.50
N LEU A 746 -36.59 5.01 -1.78
CA LEU A 746 -36.28 6.23 -2.52
C LEU A 746 -36.68 6.16 -4.00
N ARG A 747 -36.70 4.96 -4.62
CA ARG A 747 -37.31 4.75 -5.95
C ARG A 747 -38.80 5.13 -5.96
N ALA A 748 -39.56 4.77 -4.93
CA ALA A 748 -40.98 5.09 -4.84
C ALA A 748 -41.21 6.60 -4.60
N GLU A 749 -40.39 7.23 -3.76
CA GLU A 749 -40.44 8.68 -3.54
C GLU A 749 -40.14 9.45 -4.85
N LEU A 750 -39.05 9.11 -5.55
CA LEU A 750 -38.68 9.73 -6.83
C LEU A 750 -39.75 9.53 -7.92
N ALA A 751 -40.40 8.35 -7.95
CA ALA A 751 -41.51 8.07 -8.88
C ALA A 751 -42.82 8.80 -8.52
N SER A 752 -42.91 9.41 -7.33
CA SER A 752 -44.06 10.22 -6.89
C SER A 752 -43.83 11.73 -7.00
N ALA A 753 -42.61 12.15 -7.35
CA ALA A 753 -42.20 13.54 -7.53
C ALA A 753 -42.21 14.01 -9.00
N HIS A 754 -42.72 13.16 -9.91
CA HIS A 754 -42.83 13.36 -11.36
C HIS A 754 -44.27 13.12 -11.84
#